data_AF-A0A9P1D110-F1
#
_entry.id   AF-A0A9P1D110-F1
#
_cell.length_a   1.000
_cell.length_b   1.000
_cell.length_c   1.000
_cell.angle_alpha   90.00
_cell.angle_beta   90.00
_cell.angle_gamma   90.00
#
_symmetry.space_group_name_H-M   'P 1'
#
loop_
_entity.id
_entity.type
_entity.pdbx_description
1 polymer ?
#
loop_
_entity_poly.entity_id
_entity_poly.type
_entity_poly.pdbx_seq_one_letter_code
_entity_poly.pdbx_strand_id
1 'polypeptide(L)'
;MRSFARLCLCHLWLHATSDPSPTPELELESDEPEQSEQRYRGMIIDAGSTGSRVWIFAWSPGPCQHDALPSMVTPTVVASYQVKGGLSSASAKLNDTLTELLNFAEDILKDRKEDWHRFPVYLLATAGFRRLRPEHRENVLMTVRHILGESHFHLEPDFVRILSGEEEGAYGWLAVNSEMGSLTDPGTDSVGVLDLGGASMQITFVPEADRSVLQHSFPLFLQGRQSNLYSASYLQFGLREAQRLLQRQLIGKALVAETTEVLEHPCLPRGSNSTELLIGDADAQADAAAAGANAFPPLSATWHGKGQYDDCVEKLTELFDKNAPCYLPACTFNGRYQPTLGARRFVAFSAFSWVVDVLGLPAETTALEDIENAARYVCKMDWALLHERWQLGEQALQTLCFSAAYVVVLLHHGLGFDKKSQQIIFVPQGNISWAKGWCLTFATFLLLTGQSCFSAVQRADLQKLSRGIDHRSRICGWSDGTADLTLLHWCSARTEHGLVLNWSSPICVEQCPQRGTSVFCPEGLEVTEEELREGGRRLLVRTEKQMLAPLKVNLDTKPWMERYCVPAADQPFEIWRRWTTSGAVAQALVVLEQLLSLASMPRLLLLATLWTLALSVAYLRCLRQFALFFVHAAMLTTVILCLAGGLGFLAVSKPALLAGYPAALESVHALGAWIPAAVATGISALFFVAAVSLIGCLCARRRLDVASDCIRESCAVMLAMPSLLLLPVLDSLCYLLLSAALLVSLPLMLSTTEVSSVTVLGITGVFRQFHLSVADYGRLTALVFSCFWVQEVIGAACTLATAYSVALWYFAPGTCGRAKAKHLPWAPALQGLVVAFLWHLGSLAKGASALALLRLLRWLLYLAHAAAAEDDAQDAKRKRRRCCQCFAVFCDALLATLQTWTEFLSAHAYVDIALSSQSFSAAAREASEILGSHMALVSILSLVSWFLRLVGSSILAVIAGSTAWFVAARMVLSGGNGGPRSSEFPNHMRREWLMPAAMEIHRQLEVSGFPTLQEQLMLLLTELQAVSPEVLGLLTAGLMLLVNQAVLVTVECTACTVLYCLLWDGSDGVLDASHVPESFWRFAKDQGIVGRRAGKALQQKPSP
;
A
#
# COMPACT_ATOMS: atom_id res chain seq x y z
N MET A 1 2.18 10.79 -19.06
CA MET A 1 3.38 11.62 -18.79
C MET A 1 3.45 12.97 -19.52
N ARG A 2 3.18 13.11 -20.83
CA ARG A 2 3.23 14.44 -21.51
C ARG A 2 2.33 15.51 -20.87
N SER A 3 1.18 15.12 -20.30
CA SER A 3 0.29 16.01 -19.56
C SER A 3 0.82 16.42 -18.19
N PHE A 4 1.57 15.54 -17.51
CA PHE A 4 2.20 15.82 -16.21
C PHE A 4 3.41 16.76 -16.36
N ALA A 5 4.23 16.56 -17.39
CA ALA A 5 5.35 17.45 -17.72
C ALA A 5 4.89 18.83 -18.21
N ARG A 6 3.78 18.92 -18.96
CA ARG A 6 3.18 20.20 -19.37
C ARG A 6 2.56 20.97 -18.19
N LEU A 7 1.95 20.28 -17.22
CA LEU A 7 1.44 20.91 -15.99
C LEU A 7 2.57 21.50 -15.13
N CYS A 8 3.68 20.76 -14.94
CA CYS A 8 4.82 21.26 -14.17
C CYS A 8 5.54 22.44 -14.85
N LEU A 9 5.66 22.44 -16.18
CA LEU A 9 6.29 23.53 -16.94
C LEU A 9 5.42 24.79 -17.04
N CYS A 10 4.09 24.64 -17.10
CA CYS A 10 3.17 25.79 -17.10
C CYS A 10 3.19 26.53 -15.74
N HIS A 11 3.40 25.80 -14.63
CA HIS A 11 3.54 26.38 -13.29
C HIS A 11 4.86 27.15 -13.08
N LEU A 12 5.95 26.74 -13.74
CA LEU A 12 7.24 27.44 -13.70
C LEU A 12 7.22 28.75 -14.51
N TRP A 13 6.38 28.84 -15.54
CA TRP A 13 6.27 30.03 -16.39
C TRP A 13 5.34 31.11 -15.79
N LEU A 14 4.25 30.71 -15.14
CA LEU A 14 3.29 31.64 -14.50
C LEU A 14 3.85 32.37 -13.26
N HIS A 15 4.87 31.81 -12.60
CA HIS A 15 5.53 32.48 -11.47
C HIS A 15 6.53 33.57 -11.86
N ALA A 16 6.90 33.67 -13.14
CA ALA A 16 7.90 34.63 -13.61
C ALA A 16 7.33 36.01 -14.00
N THR A 17 6.00 36.16 -14.07
CA THR A 17 5.36 37.41 -14.50
C THR A 17 4.07 37.68 -13.72
N SER A 18 4.15 38.41 -12.61
CA SER A 18 3.06 39.29 -12.14
C SER A 18 3.51 40.12 -10.95
N ASP A 19 3.86 41.37 -11.24
CA ASP A 19 3.84 42.49 -10.29
C ASP A 19 2.40 42.81 -9.87
N PRO A 20 2.13 43.29 -8.65
CA PRO A 20 0.78 43.64 -8.22
C PRO A 20 0.52 45.14 -8.40
N SER A 21 -0.48 45.51 -9.21
CA SER A 21 -1.18 46.78 -9.04
C SER A 21 -2.67 46.60 -9.38
N PRO A 22 -3.62 47.22 -8.63
CA PRO A 22 -5.04 47.04 -8.87
C PRO A 22 -5.66 48.27 -9.54
N THR A 23 -6.45 48.07 -10.59
CA THR A 23 -7.61 48.94 -10.90
C THR A 23 -8.72 48.09 -11.52
N PRO A 24 -10.01 48.34 -11.19
CA PRO A 24 -11.13 47.62 -11.76
C PRO A 24 -11.76 48.43 -12.89
N GLU A 25 -11.99 47.82 -14.04
CA GLU A 25 -12.97 48.32 -15.01
C GLU A 25 -13.86 47.16 -15.47
N LEU A 26 -15.17 47.37 -15.28
CA LEU A 26 -16.25 46.54 -15.78
C LEU A 26 -16.36 46.72 -17.28
N GLU A 27 -16.35 45.61 -18.03
CA GLU A 27 -17.11 45.52 -19.27
C GLU A 27 -17.96 44.24 -19.24
N LEU A 28 -19.27 44.46 -19.35
CA LEU A 28 -20.27 43.44 -19.64
C LEU A 28 -20.16 43.10 -21.13
N GLU A 29 -19.89 41.84 -21.46
CA GLU A 29 -20.32 41.26 -22.74
C GLU A 29 -21.11 39.97 -22.52
N SER A 30 -22.21 39.95 -23.25
CA SER A 30 -23.33 39.02 -23.39
C SER A 30 -23.07 37.52 -23.21
N ASP A 31 -24.02 36.91 -22.50
CA ASP A 31 -24.33 35.47 -22.43
C ASP A 31 -24.42 34.80 -23.82
N GLU A 32 -23.52 33.87 -24.08
CA GLU A 32 -23.87 32.54 -24.59
C GLU A 32 -23.33 31.49 -23.60
N PRO A 33 -24.10 30.45 -23.22
CA PRO A 33 -23.59 29.39 -22.36
C PRO A 33 -22.63 28.54 -23.18
N GLU A 34 -21.34 28.87 -23.11
CA GLU A 34 -20.27 28.02 -23.62
C GLU A 34 -20.41 26.64 -22.94
N GLN A 35 -20.80 25.63 -23.72
CA GLN A 35 -20.84 24.24 -23.27
C GLN A 35 -19.47 23.90 -22.68
N SER A 36 -19.39 23.77 -21.35
CA SER A 36 -18.17 23.36 -20.68
C SER A 36 -17.69 22.06 -21.33
N GLU A 37 -16.57 22.09 -22.05
CA GLU A 37 -16.03 20.89 -22.70
C GLU A 37 -15.77 19.82 -21.62
N GLN A 38 -16.62 18.80 -21.56
CA GLN A 38 -16.40 17.64 -20.70
C GLN A 38 -15.08 16.98 -21.13
N ARG A 39 -14.01 17.21 -20.37
CA ARG A 39 -12.64 16.97 -20.84
C ARG A 39 -12.23 15.49 -20.77
N TYR A 40 -12.81 14.71 -19.85
CA TYR A 40 -12.44 13.33 -19.58
C TYR A 40 -13.50 12.33 -20.05
N ARG A 41 -13.05 11.15 -20.47
CA ARG A 41 -13.89 10.00 -20.86
C ARG A 41 -13.35 8.73 -20.22
N GLY A 42 -14.23 7.75 -20.01
CA GLY A 42 -13.89 6.41 -19.55
C GLY A 42 -14.99 5.44 -19.91
N MET A 43 -14.70 4.14 -19.90
CA MET A 43 -15.66 3.12 -20.29
C MET A 43 -15.63 1.90 -19.38
N ILE A 44 -16.80 1.30 -19.17
CA ILE A 44 -16.97 0.11 -18.34
C ILE A 44 -17.76 -0.93 -19.10
N ILE A 45 -17.18 -2.11 -19.24
CA ILE A 45 -17.78 -3.32 -19.78
C ILE A 45 -18.32 -4.13 -18.61
N ASP A 46 -19.63 -4.12 -18.45
CA ASP A 46 -20.38 -5.01 -17.56
C ASP A 46 -20.46 -6.40 -18.19
N ALA A 47 -19.65 -7.33 -17.68
CA ALA A 47 -19.59 -8.71 -18.16
C ALA A 47 -20.57 -9.61 -17.39
N GLY A 48 -21.85 -9.44 -17.72
CA GLY A 48 -22.97 -10.19 -17.17
C GLY A 48 -23.05 -11.64 -17.65
N SER A 49 -23.87 -12.44 -16.97
CA SER A 49 -24.08 -13.86 -17.34
C SER A 49 -24.92 -14.07 -18.60
N THR A 50 -25.69 -13.06 -19.03
CA THR A 50 -26.63 -13.15 -20.17
C THR A 50 -26.22 -12.32 -21.37
N GLY A 51 -25.29 -11.39 -21.19
CA GLY A 51 -24.82 -10.43 -22.18
C GLY A 51 -23.71 -9.57 -21.58
N SER A 52 -22.97 -8.89 -22.45
CA SER A 52 -21.91 -7.97 -22.04
C SER A 52 -22.21 -6.59 -22.60
N ARG A 53 -22.13 -5.56 -21.74
CA ARG A 53 -22.54 -4.20 -22.10
C ARG A 53 -21.41 -3.21 -21.83
N VAL A 54 -21.04 -2.42 -22.83
CA VAL A 54 -20.12 -1.29 -22.65
C VAL A 54 -20.92 -0.03 -22.31
N TRP A 55 -20.43 0.73 -21.35
CA TRP A 55 -20.91 2.04 -20.95
C TRP A 55 -19.79 3.04 -21.14
N ILE A 56 -20.07 4.17 -21.79
CA ILE A 56 -19.11 5.25 -22.02
C ILE A 56 -19.55 6.45 -21.19
N PHE A 57 -18.63 6.97 -20.41
CA PHE A 57 -18.84 8.05 -19.46
C PHE A 57 -18.03 9.29 -19.83
N ALA A 58 -18.55 10.46 -19.46
CA ALA A 58 -17.89 11.75 -19.56
C ALA A 58 -18.01 12.53 -18.26
N TRP A 59 -16.95 13.21 -17.87
CA TRP A 59 -16.97 14.09 -16.69
C TRP A 59 -16.02 15.27 -16.84
N SER A 60 -16.31 16.31 -16.04
CA SER A 60 -15.47 17.48 -15.85
C SER A 60 -14.97 17.52 -14.40
N PRO A 61 -13.74 17.97 -14.14
CA PRO A 61 -13.32 18.28 -12.79
C PRO A 61 -14.21 19.41 -12.24
N GLY A 62 -14.78 19.23 -11.04
CA GLY A 62 -15.61 20.25 -10.40
C GLY A 62 -14.82 21.50 -10.01
N PRO A 63 -15.49 22.66 -9.82
CA PRO A 63 -14.84 23.87 -9.36
C PRO A 63 -14.23 23.64 -7.97
N CYS A 64 -12.93 23.89 -7.85
CA CYS A 64 -12.23 23.89 -6.57
C CYS A 64 -12.68 25.10 -5.74
N GLN A 65 -13.73 24.97 -4.94
CA GLN A 65 -14.10 26.01 -3.96
C GLN A 65 -13.31 25.80 -2.66
N HIS A 66 -12.70 26.87 -2.17
CA HIS A 66 -11.70 26.84 -1.10
C HIS A 66 -12.24 26.46 0.30
N ASP A 67 -13.56 26.45 0.51
CA ASP A 67 -14.19 26.31 1.84
C ASP A 67 -15.27 25.21 1.95
N ALA A 68 -15.47 24.39 0.91
CA ALA A 68 -16.47 23.30 0.92
C ALA A 68 -15.82 21.94 0.64
N LEU A 69 -16.39 20.86 1.20
CA LEU A 69 -16.06 19.48 0.79
C LEU A 69 -16.22 19.37 -0.73
N PRO A 70 -15.24 18.79 -1.47
CA PRO A 70 -15.32 18.72 -2.92
C PRO A 70 -16.61 18.00 -3.34
N SER A 71 -17.38 18.66 -4.19
CA SER A 71 -18.61 18.09 -4.73
C SER A 71 -18.28 16.82 -5.52
N MET A 72 -19.09 15.78 -5.30
CA MET A 72 -19.00 14.52 -6.00
C MET A 72 -19.05 14.78 -7.52
N VAL A 73 -18.02 14.37 -8.26
CA VAL A 73 -18.04 14.47 -9.73
C VAL A 73 -18.87 13.32 -10.25
N THR A 74 -20.13 13.59 -10.60
CA THR A 74 -21.02 12.58 -11.18
C THR A 74 -20.72 12.41 -12.67
N PRO A 75 -20.16 11.27 -13.11
CA PRO A 75 -19.93 11.05 -14.53
C PRO A 75 -21.26 10.89 -15.28
N THR A 76 -21.39 11.60 -16.40
CA THR A 76 -22.53 11.52 -17.31
C THR A 76 -22.35 10.36 -18.28
N VAL A 77 -23.42 9.63 -18.60
CA VAL A 77 -23.38 8.60 -19.65
C VAL A 77 -23.42 9.29 -21.01
N VAL A 78 -22.44 8.97 -21.84
CA VAL A 78 -22.37 9.41 -23.25
C VAL A 78 -23.12 8.44 -24.14
N ALA A 79 -22.84 7.14 -23.98
CA ALA A 79 -23.44 6.08 -24.79
C ALA A 79 -23.34 4.73 -24.08
N SER A 80 -24.17 3.76 -24.49
CA SER A 80 -24.02 2.36 -24.09
C SER A 80 -24.42 1.42 -25.22
N TYR A 81 -23.82 0.22 -25.24
CA TYR A 81 -24.11 -0.82 -26.23
C TYR A 81 -23.96 -2.21 -25.63
N GLN A 82 -24.83 -3.15 -26.01
CA GLN A 82 -24.84 -4.50 -25.45
C GLN A 82 -24.84 -5.58 -26.52
N VAL A 83 -23.95 -6.57 -26.33
CA VAL A 83 -23.93 -7.81 -27.10
C VAL A 83 -24.61 -8.92 -26.29
N LYS A 84 -25.47 -9.71 -26.96
CA LYS A 84 -26.18 -10.84 -26.35
C LYS A 84 -25.25 -12.04 -26.18
N GLY A 85 -25.31 -12.69 -25.01
CA GLY A 85 -24.43 -13.80 -24.63
C GLY A 85 -23.36 -13.36 -23.62
N GLY A 86 -23.31 -14.03 -22.46
CA GLY A 86 -22.32 -13.69 -21.42
C GLY A 86 -20.94 -14.22 -21.77
N LEU A 87 -19.89 -13.44 -21.49
CA LEU A 87 -18.50 -13.86 -21.72
C LEU A 87 -18.13 -15.14 -20.98
N SER A 88 -18.81 -15.46 -19.87
CA SER A 88 -18.63 -16.70 -19.12
C SER A 88 -19.07 -17.97 -19.86
N SER A 89 -19.93 -17.85 -20.88
CA SER A 89 -20.47 -18.98 -21.66
C SER A 89 -19.92 -19.06 -23.09
N ALA A 90 -19.12 -18.08 -23.50
CA ALA A 90 -18.75 -17.85 -24.90
C ALA A 90 -17.25 -18.08 -25.14
N SER A 91 -16.69 -19.19 -24.67
CA SER A 91 -15.26 -19.50 -24.86
C SER A 91 -14.85 -19.49 -26.36
N ALA A 92 -15.76 -19.84 -27.27
CA ALA A 92 -15.53 -19.85 -28.72
C ALA A 92 -15.78 -18.50 -29.43
N LYS A 93 -16.46 -17.52 -28.80
CA LYS A 93 -16.87 -16.23 -29.42
C LYS A 93 -16.45 -15.00 -28.60
N LEU A 94 -15.50 -15.18 -27.70
CA LEU A 94 -15.04 -14.14 -26.78
C LEU A 94 -14.45 -12.94 -27.53
N ASN A 95 -13.66 -13.23 -28.58
CA ASN A 95 -13.01 -12.23 -29.41
C ASN A 95 -14.01 -11.37 -30.17
N ASP A 96 -14.97 -12.01 -30.86
CA ASP A 96 -16.00 -11.33 -31.62
C ASP A 96 -16.82 -10.38 -30.74
N THR A 97 -17.23 -10.85 -29.56
CA THR A 97 -18.06 -10.09 -28.61
C THR A 97 -17.35 -8.84 -28.12
N LEU A 98 -16.08 -8.96 -27.71
CA LEU A 98 -15.30 -7.83 -27.21
C LEU A 98 -14.91 -6.86 -28.33
N THR A 99 -14.55 -7.38 -29.49
CA THR A 99 -14.25 -6.56 -30.68
C THR A 99 -15.45 -5.71 -31.09
N GLU A 100 -16.66 -6.27 -31.05
CA GLU A 100 -17.88 -5.53 -31.34
C GLU A 100 -18.13 -4.38 -30.34
N LEU A 101 -17.95 -4.64 -29.03
CA LEU A 101 -18.08 -3.64 -27.99
C LEU A 101 -17.03 -2.52 -28.12
N LEU A 102 -15.80 -2.88 -28.47
CA LEU A 102 -14.70 -1.94 -28.67
C LEU A 102 -14.93 -1.07 -29.91
N ASN A 103 -15.33 -1.66 -31.05
CA ASN A 103 -15.64 -0.94 -32.27
C ASN A 103 -16.75 0.10 -32.05
N PHE A 104 -17.78 -0.24 -31.26
CA PHE A 104 -18.80 0.73 -30.86
C PHE A 104 -18.20 1.90 -30.07
N ALA A 105 -17.33 1.61 -29.10
CA ALA A 105 -16.69 2.65 -28.30
C ALA A 105 -15.76 3.55 -29.15
N GLU A 106 -15.06 2.97 -30.11
CA GLU A 106 -14.23 3.69 -31.09
C GLU A 106 -15.07 4.62 -31.97
N ASP A 107 -16.22 4.18 -32.49
CA ASP A 107 -17.08 5.05 -33.31
C ASP A 107 -17.65 6.22 -32.50
N ILE A 108 -18.08 5.98 -31.25
CA ILE A 108 -18.57 7.05 -30.37
C ILE A 108 -17.47 8.05 -29.99
N LEU A 109 -16.22 7.61 -29.89
CA LEU A 109 -15.10 8.43 -29.42
C LEU A 109 -14.20 8.95 -30.55
N LYS A 110 -14.57 8.77 -31.83
CA LYS A 110 -13.73 9.11 -33.00
C LYS A 110 -13.22 10.55 -33.03
N ASP A 111 -14.02 11.49 -32.52
CA ASP A 111 -13.68 12.92 -32.47
C ASP A 111 -12.52 13.22 -31.50
N ARG A 112 -12.17 12.27 -30.63
CA ARG A 112 -11.11 12.37 -29.62
C ARG A 112 -10.09 11.23 -29.73
N LYS A 113 -9.84 10.75 -30.96
CA LYS A 113 -8.93 9.64 -31.26
C LYS A 113 -7.54 9.78 -30.64
N GLU A 114 -7.02 11.00 -30.59
CA GLU A 114 -5.71 11.28 -30.00
C GLU A 114 -5.66 11.01 -28.48
N ASP A 115 -6.80 11.05 -27.79
CA ASP A 115 -6.93 10.85 -26.34
C ASP A 115 -7.34 9.42 -25.95
N TRP A 116 -7.61 8.49 -26.90
CA TRP A 116 -8.10 7.13 -26.59
C TRP A 116 -7.20 6.39 -25.60
N HIS A 117 -5.88 6.53 -25.74
CA HIS A 117 -4.88 5.97 -24.82
C HIS A 117 -4.94 6.53 -23.37
N ARG A 118 -5.81 7.51 -23.10
CA ARG A 118 -6.07 8.09 -21.76
C ARG A 118 -7.44 7.70 -21.22
N PHE A 119 -8.31 7.15 -22.06
CA PHE A 119 -9.66 6.78 -21.68
C PHE A 119 -9.60 5.35 -21.11
N PRO A 120 -9.84 5.17 -19.79
CA PRO A 120 -9.73 3.87 -19.17
C PRO A 120 -10.87 2.95 -19.63
N VAL A 121 -10.56 1.69 -19.92
CA VAL A 121 -11.52 0.62 -20.16
C VAL A 121 -11.51 -0.37 -19.01
N TYR A 122 -12.64 -0.52 -18.34
CA TYR A 122 -12.85 -1.50 -17.28
C TYR A 122 -13.67 -2.66 -17.82
N LEU A 123 -13.38 -3.88 -17.37
CA LEU A 123 -14.31 -5.00 -17.49
C LEU A 123 -14.54 -5.61 -16.12
N LEU A 124 -15.74 -5.44 -15.58
CA LEU A 124 -16.07 -6.00 -14.28
C LEU A 124 -17.12 -7.09 -14.48
N ALA A 125 -16.71 -8.31 -14.15
CA ALA A 125 -17.49 -9.52 -14.34
C ALA A 125 -18.31 -9.85 -13.08
N THR A 126 -19.52 -10.36 -13.27
CA THR A 126 -20.47 -10.60 -12.17
C THR A 126 -20.67 -12.10 -11.88
N ALA A 127 -21.85 -12.51 -11.43
CA ALA A 127 -22.15 -13.90 -11.07
C ALA A 127 -21.96 -14.93 -12.20
N GLY A 128 -21.91 -14.50 -13.47
CA GLY A 128 -21.54 -15.38 -14.58
C GLY A 128 -20.18 -16.06 -14.36
N PHE A 129 -19.17 -15.26 -14.01
CA PHE A 129 -17.81 -15.73 -13.78
C PHE A 129 -17.64 -16.36 -12.39
N ARG A 130 -18.37 -15.91 -11.36
CA ARG A 130 -18.31 -16.50 -10.00
C ARG A 130 -18.66 -17.99 -9.98
N ARG A 131 -19.48 -18.45 -10.93
CA ARG A 131 -19.91 -19.85 -11.06
C ARG A 131 -18.95 -20.74 -11.86
N LEU A 132 -18.05 -20.15 -12.64
CA LEU A 132 -17.10 -20.92 -13.44
C LEU A 132 -16.12 -21.67 -12.53
N ARG A 133 -15.71 -22.87 -12.95
CA ARG A 133 -14.58 -23.56 -12.31
C ARG A 133 -13.35 -22.64 -12.34
N PRO A 134 -12.55 -22.58 -11.28
CA PRO A 134 -11.44 -21.62 -11.17
C PRO A 134 -10.52 -21.57 -12.40
N GLU A 135 -10.16 -22.74 -12.95
CA GLU A 135 -9.29 -22.85 -14.13
C GLU A 135 -9.92 -22.23 -15.38
N HIS A 136 -11.18 -22.58 -15.68
CA HIS A 136 -11.89 -22.04 -16.84
C HIS A 136 -12.12 -20.53 -16.70
N ARG A 137 -12.41 -20.08 -15.48
CA ARG A 137 -12.60 -18.67 -15.14
C ARG A 137 -11.36 -17.84 -15.46
N GLU A 138 -10.18 -18.32 -15.06
CA GLU A 138 -8.94 -17.60 -15.30
C GLU A 138 -8.58 -17.58 -16.79
N ASN A 139 -8.77 -18.70 -17.50
CA ASN A 139 -8.54 -18.75 -18.95
C ASN A 139 -9.39 -17.72 -19.72
N VAL A 140 -10.67 -17.59 -19.35
CA VAL A 140 -11.55 -16.59 -19.97
C VAL A 140 -11.08 -15.18 -19.63
N LEU A 141 -10.81 -14.86 -18.36
CA LEU A 141 -10.34 -13.53 -17.95
C LEU A 141 -9.00 -13.14 -18.60
N MET A 142 -8.09 -14.10 -18.76
CA MET A 142 -6.82 -13.88 -19.47
C MET A 142 -7.05 -13.52 -20.94
N THR A 143 -7.97 -14.22 -21.60
CA THR A 143 -8.34 -13.92 -22.99
C THR A 143 -9.00 -12.54 -23.10
N VAL A 144 -9.87 -12.18 -22.15
CA VAL A 144 -10.47 -10.83 -22.07
C VAL A 144 -9.37 -9.76 -21.92
N ARG A 145 -8.43 -9.94 -20.98
CA ARG A 145 -7.33 -9.00 -20.75
C ARG A 145 -6.47 -8.82 -22.00
N HIS A 146 -6.23 -9.91 -22.73
CA HIS A 146 -5.50 -9.87 -23.98
C HIS A 146 -6.21 -9.00 -25.03
N ILE A 147 -7.49 -9.27 -25.30
CA ILE A 147 -8.27 -8.55 -26.32
C ILE A 147 -8.41 -7.06 -25.96
N LEU A 148 -8.75 -6.74 -24.71
CA LEU A 148 -8.84 -5.34 -24.28
C LEU A 148 -7.47 -4.65 -24.30
N GLY A 149 -6.39 -5.38 -24.06
CA GLY A 149 -5.02 -4.87 -24.10
C GLY A 149 -4.53 -4.56 -25.52
N GLU A 150 -5.10 -5.22 -26.54
CA GLU A 150 -4.85 -4.89 -27.96
C GLU A 150 -5.66 -3.68 -28.45
N SER A 151 -6.66 -3.23 -27.69
CA SER A 151 -7.46 -2.06 -28.03
C SER A 151 -6.68 -0.75 -27.91
N HIS A 152 -7.23 0.34 -28.45
CA HIS A 152 -6.63 1.67 -28.36
C HIS A 152 -6.86 2.38 -27.01
N PHE A 153 -7.61 1.76 -26.09
CA PHE A 153 -8.02 2.35 -24.81
C PHE A 153 -7.06 1.97 -23.66
N HIS A 154 -7.04 2.77 -22.60
CA HIS A 154 -6.16 2.53 -21.45
C HIS A 154 -6.67 1.37 -20.60
N LEU A 155 -5.92 0.26 -20.55
CA LEU A 155 -6.25 -0.90 -19.73
C LEU A 155 -5.16 -1.14 -18.68
N GLU A 156 -5.56 -1.35 -17.43
CA GLU A 156 -4.69 -1.91 -16.38
C GLU A 156 -5.17 -3.31 -15.96
N PRO A 157 -4.30 -4.18 -15.42
CA PRO A 157 -4.66 -5.55 -15.06
C PRO A 157 -5.85 -5.65 -14.09
N ASP A 158 -5.92 -4.74 -13.12
CA ASP A 158 -6.99 -4.68 -12.10
C ASP A 158 -8.31 -4.15 -12.67
N PHE A 159 -8.29 -3.59 -13.89
CA PHE A 159 -9.49 -3.10 -14.56
C PHE A 159 -10.33 -4.26 -15.09
N VAL A 160 -9.75 -5.47 -15.20
CA VAL A 160 -10.45 -6.71 -15.50
C VAL A 160 -10.54 -7.60 -14.25
N ARG A 161 -11.67 -7.53 -13.55
CA ARG A 161 -11.88 -8.29 -12.30
C ARG A 161 -13.31 -8.80 -12.13
N ILE A 162 -13.49 -9.73 -11.19
CA ILE A 162 -14.82 -10.22 -10.80
C ILE A 162 -15.27 -9.47 -9.55
N LEU A 163 -16.48 -8.92 -9.58
CA LEU A 163 -17.11 -8.29 -8.42
C LEU A 163 -17.61 -9.34 -7.43
N SER A 164 -17.43 -9.06 -6.14
CA SER A 164 -18.22 -9.73 -5.12
C SER A 164 -19.69 -9.35 -5.27
N GLY A 165 -20.59 -10.17 -4.71
CA GLY A 165 -22.02 -9.88 -4.80
C GLY A 165 -22.40 -8.63 -4.01
N GLU A 166 -21.73 -8.40 -2.88
CA GLU A 166 -21.91 -7.25 -2.02
C GLU A 166 -21.40 -5.96 -2.67
N GLU A 167 -20.27 -6.03 -3.39
CA GLU A 167 -19.74 -4.94 -4.20
C GLU A 167 -20.70 -4.57 -5.33
N GLU A 168 -21.20 -5.56 -6.08
CA GLU A 168 -22.17 -5.37 -7.17
C GLU A 168 -23.42 -4.64 -6.65
N GLY A 169 -23.94 -5.05 -5.49
CA GLY A 169 -25.05 -4.37 -4.82
C GLY A 169 -24.73 -2.95 -4.33
N ALA A 170 -23.56 -2.75 -3.70
CA ALA A 170 -23.14 -1.43 -3.19
C ALA A 170 -22.89 -0.42 -4.32
N TYR A 171 -22.27 -0.83 -5.42
CA TYR A 171 -22.06 0.01 -6.58
C TYR A 171 -23.38 0.30 -7.31
N GLY A 172 -24.32 -0.65 -7.35
CA GLY A 172 -25.69 -0.40 -7.81
C GLY A 172 -26.41 0.63 -6.95
N TRP A 173 -26.28 0.53 -5.62
CA TRP A 173 -26.83 1.51 -4.68
C TRP A 173 -26.26 2.92 -4.88
N LEU A 174 -24.94 3.03 -5.08
CA LEU A 174 -24.27 4.28 -5.43
C LEU A 174 -24.80 4.88 -6.73
N ALA A 175 -24.92 4.06 -7.78
CA ALA A 175 -25.42 4.50 -9.07
C ALA A 175 -26.83 5.08 -8.96
N VAL A 176 -27.76 4.35 -8.34
CA VAL A 176 -29.15 4.81 -8.17
C VAL A 176 -29.21 6.08 -7.34
N ASN A 177 -28.57 6.11 -6.17
CA ASN A 177 -28.69 7.25 -5.27
C ASN A 177 -27.95 8.50 -5.79
N SER A 178 -26.95 8.33 -6.66
CA SER A 178 -26.35 9.44 -7.39
C SER A 178 -27.31 10.05 -8.41
N GLU A 179 -28.05 9.23 -9.16
CA GLU A 179 -29.02 9.69 -10.17
C GLU A 179 -30.26 10.32 -9.50
N MET A 180 -30.65 9.79 -8.34
CA MET A 180 -31.76 10.33 -7.54
C MET A 180 -31.39 11.61 -6.76
N GLY A 181 -30.13 12.05 -6.81
CA GLY A 181 -29.63 13.24 -6.09
C GLY A 181 -29.52 13.10 -4.57
N SER A 182 -29.85 11.93 -4.01
CA SER A 182 -29.85 11.67 -2.57
C SER A 182 -28.45 11.55 -1.95
N LEU A 183 -27.40 11.39 -2.77
CA LEU A 183 -26.01 11.47 -2.32
C LEU A 183 -25.50 12.90 -2.14
N THR A 184 -26.15 13.89 -2.76
CA THR A 184 -25.71 15.30 -2.78
C THR A 184 -26.55 16.23 -1.91
N ASP A 185 -27.81 15.88 -1.65
CA ASP A 185 -28.71 16.66 -0.79
C ASP A 185 -28.92 15.97 0.57
N PRO A 186 -28.40 16.55 1.67
CA PRO A 186 -28.48 15.98 3.02
C PRO A 186 -29.91 15.84 3.57
N GLY A 187 -30.92 16.45 2.95
CA GLY A 187 -32.33 16.32 3.32
C GLY A 187 -33.08 15.15 2.69
N THR A 188 -32.47 14.41 1.76
CA THR A 188 -33.13 13.34 0.99
C THR A 188 -32.72 11.96 1.50
N ASP A 189 -33.71 11.14 1.87
CA ASP A 189 -33.45 9.74 2.23
C ASP A 189 -33.00 8.93 1.01
N SER A 190 -31.98 8.11 1.20
CA SER A 190 -31.52 7.18 0.17
C SER A 190 -32.54 6.06 -0.07
N VAL A 191 -32.71 5.67 -1.33
CA VAL A 191 -33.54 4.52 -1.72
C VAL A 191 -32.75 3.22 -1.64
N GLY A 192 -33.47 2.12 -1.41
CA GLY A 192 -32.92 0.78 -1.57
C GLY A 192 -32.82 0.39 -3.04
N VAL A 193 -32.07 -0.67 -3.33
CA VAL A 193 -31.79 -1.11 -4.69
C VAL A 193 -31.94 -2.63 -4.81
N LEU A 194 -32.57 -3.06 -5.90
CA LEU A 194 -32.80 -4.46 -6.27
C LEU A 194 -32.24 -4.72 -7.68
N ASP A 195 -31.24 -5.58 -7.79
CA ASP A 195 -30.64 -5.97 -9.07
C ASP A 195 -30.94 -7.45 -9.35
N LEU A 196 -31.60 -7.74 -10.48
CA LEU A 196 -31.81 -9.12 -10.93
C LEU A 196 -30.97 -9.38 -12.18
N GLY A 197 -29.82 -10.00 -11.98
CA GLY A 197 -29.00 -10.55 -13.05
C GLY A 197 -29.51 -11.92 -13.52
N GLY A 198 -28.84 -12.50 -14.51
CA GLY A 198 -29.18 -13.86 -14.96
C GLY A 198 -28.70 -14.96 -14.01
N ALA A 199 -27.69 -14.70 -13.18
CA ALA A 199 -27.04 -15.70 -12.33
C ALA A 199 -27.11 -15.42 -10.83
N SER A 200 -27.38 -14.19 -10.42
CA SER A 200 -27.62 -13.80 -9.03
C SER A 200 -28.64 -12.68 -8.96
N MET A 201 -29.13 -12.45 -7.74
CA MET A 201 -29.93 -11.29 -7.37
C MET A 201 -29.27 -10.56 -6.19
N GLN A 202 -29.38 -9.25 -6.14
CA GLN A 202 -28.82 -8.40 -5.09
C GLN A 202 -29.90 -7.49 -4.48
N ILE A 203 -29.81 -7.29 -3.18
CA ILE A 203 -30.60 -6.30 -2.43
C ILE A 203 -29.65 -5.46 -1.58
N THR A 204 -29.74 -4.14 -1.72
CA THR A 204 -28.87 -3.20 -0.99
C THR A 204 -29.64 -1.99 -0.48
N PHE A 205 -29.54 -1.66 0.80
CA PHE A 205 -30.20 -0.49 1.40
C PHE A 205 -29.56 -0.09 2.73
N VAL A 206 -29.82 1.14 3.18
CA VAL A 206 -29.52 1.61 4.53
C VAL A 206 -30.67 1.22 5.47
N PRO A 207 -30.45 0.37 6.51
CA PRO A 207 -31.48 0.06 7.50
C PRO A 207 -31.84 1.28 8.36
N GLU A 208 -32.98 1.23 9.05
CA GLU A 208 -33.42 2.31 9.93
C GLU A 208 -32.41 2.57 11.06
N ALA A 209 -32.26 3.84 11.47
CA ALA A 209 -31.11 4.34 12.26
C ALA A 209 -30.95 3.72 13.66
N ASP A 210 -31.94 2.98 14.15
CA ASP A 210 -31.96 2.29 15.44
C ASP A 210 -31.48 0.83 15.36
N ARG A 211 -31.14 0.30 14.18
CA ARG A 211 -30.78 -1.11 13.99
C ARG A 211 -29.39 -1.28 13.34
N SER A 212 -28.49 -1.94 14.06
CA SER A 212 -27.20 -2.36 13.52
C SER A 212 -27.38 -3.47 12.47
N VAL A 213 -26.53 -3.45 11.44
CA VAL A 213 -26.48 -4.53 10.44
C VAL A 213 -25.75 -5.72 11.06
N LEU A 214 -26.46 -6.83 11.28
CA LEU A 214 -25.89 -8.01 11.96
C LEU A 214 -25.03 -8.89 11.05
N GLN A 215 -25.31 -8.88 9.75
CA GLN A 215 -24.56 -9.62 8.73
C GLN A 215 -24.71 -8.91 7.38
N HIS A 216 -23.75 -9.08 6.47
CA HIS A 216 -23.75 -8.44 5.15
C HIS A 216 -23.68 -6.90 5.22
N SER A 217 -22.94 -6.37 6.20
CA SER A 217 -22.70 -4.92 6.30
C SER A 217 -21.63 -4.49 5.30
N PHE A 218 -21.90 -3.44 4.54
CA PHE A 218 -20.95 -2.77 3.67
C PHE A 218 -20.80 -1.31 4.13
N PRO A 219 -19.74 -0.97 4.90
CA PRO A 219 -19.53 0.40 5.37
C PRO A 219 -19.06 1.28 4.21
N LEU A 220 -19.76 2.39 4.00
CA LEU A 220 -19.50 3.34 2.93
C LEU A 220 -19.30 4.74 3.52
N PHE A 221 -18.16 5.37 3.22
CA PHE A 221 -17.86 6.74 3.64
C PHE A 221 -17.87 7.66 2.42
N LEU A 222 -18.82 8.58 2.37
CA LEU A 222 -18.96 9.57 1.28
C LEU A 222 -19.19 10.95 1.87
N GLN A 223 -18.42 11.94 1.41
CA GLN A 223 -18.56 13.35 1.83
C GLN A 223 -18.62 13.56 3.36
N GLY A 224 -17.85 12.77 4.13
CA GLY A 224 -17.83 12.85 5.60
C GLY A 224 -19.01 12.16 6.30
N ARG A 225 -19.96 11.54 5.56
CA ARG A 225 -21.05 10.72 6.10
C ARG A 225 -20.72 9.24 5.99
N GLN A 226 -20.77 8.53 7.11
CA GLN A 226 -20.71 7.08 7.14
C GLN A 226 -22.13 6.51 6.97
N SER A 227 -22.32 5.69 5.94
CA SER A 227 -23.54 4.90 5.73
C SER A 227 -23.20 3.42 5.83
N ASN A 228 -23.85 2.71 6.76
CA ASN A 228 -23.69 1.26 6.87
C ASN A 228 -24.78 0.59 6.03
N LEU A 229 -24.43 0.17 4.83
CA LEU A 229 -25.36 -0.52 3.93
C LEU A 229 -25.53 -1.96 4.40
N TYR A 230 -26.76 -2.48 4.35
CA TYR A 230 -26.97 -3.91 4.18
C TYR A 230 -26.89 -4.22 2.70
N SER A 231 -25.99 -5.12 2.28
CA SER A 231 -25.80 -5.52 0.88
C SER A 231 -25.69 -7.03 0.79
N ALA A 232 -26.73 -7.70 0.28
CA ALA A 232 -26.77 -9.16 0.17
C ALA A 232 -26.88 -9.61 -1.29
N SER A 233 -26.21 -10.73 -1.62
CA SER A 233 -26.25 -11.35 -2.93
C SER A 233 -26.67 -12.81 -2.86
N TYR A 234 -27.72 -13.16 -3.59
CA TYR A 234 -28.26 -14.50 -3.71
C TYR A 234 -27.76 -15.15 -5.00
N LEU A 235 -26.59 -15.80 -4.92
CA LEU A 235 -26.02 -16.56 -6.03
C LEU A 235 -26.93 -17.73 -6.41
N GLN A 236 -27.10 -18.01 -7.71
CA GLN A 236 -28.03 -18.99 -8.31
C GLN A 236 -29.51 -18.57 -8.33
N PHE A 237 -29.88 -17.47 -7.66
CA PHE A 237 -31.23 -16.89 -7.70
C PHE A 237 -31.34 -15.75 -8.72
N GLY A 238 -30.46 -15.73 -9.72
CA GLY A 238 -30.67 -14.92 -10.91
C GLY A 238 -31.65 -15.59 -11.87
N LEU A 239 -32.24 -14.83 -12.78
CA LEU A 239 -33.38 -15.27 -13.59
C LEU A 239 -33.14 -16.61 -14.34
N ARG A 240 -31.99 -16.78 -15.00
CA ARG A 240 -31.67 -18.02 -15.75
C ARG A 240 -31.30 -19.19 -14.84
N GLU A 241 -30.61 -18.92 -13.74
CA GLU A 241 -30.20 -19.98 -12.83
C GLU A 241 -31.35 -20.50 -12.00
N ALA A 242 -32.29 -19.65 -11.61
CA ALA A 242 -33.53 -20.07 -10.99
C ALA A 242 -34.33 -21.00 -11.90
N GLN A 243 -34.35 -20.72 -13.21
CA GLN A 243 -34.99 -21.61 -14.19
C GLN A 243 -34.31 -22.98 -14.21
N ARG A 244 -32.97 -23.01 -14.25
CA ARG A 244 -32.20 -24.27 -14.21
C ARG A 244 -32.39 -25.02 -12.91
N LEU A 245 -32.51 -24.32 -11.78
CA LEU A 245 -32.81 -24.93 -10.49
C LEU A 245 -34.18 -25.61 -10.51
N LEU A 246 -35.21 -24.93 -11.03
CA LEU A 246 -36.54 -25.50 -11.19
C LEU A 246 -36.50 -26.74 -12.11
N GLN A 247 -35.85 -26.64 -13.26
CA GLN A 247 -35.72 -27.77 -14.20
C GLN A 247 -35.03 -28.97 -13.53
N ARG A 248 -33.93 -28.77 -12.80
CA ARG A 248 -33.23 -29.84 -12.06
C ARG A 248 -34.13 -30.50 -11.01
N GLN A 249 -34.93 -29.71 -10.30
CA GLN A 249 -35.88 -30.24 -9.33
C GLN A 249 -36.98 -31.07 -9.99
N LEU A 250 -37.51 -30.63 -11.14
CA LEU A 250 -38.49 -31.39 -11.93
C LEU A 250 -37.89 -32.69 -12.47
N ILE A 251 -36.68 -32.65 -13.03
CA ILE A 251 -35.94 -33.83 -13.49
C ILE A 251 -35.71 -34.81 -12.33
N GLY A 252 -35.25 -34.32 -11.18
CA GLY A 252 -35.01 -35.15 -10.00
C GLY A 252 -36.28 -35.88 -9.53
N LYS A 253 -37.42 -35.19 -9.51
CA LYS A 253 -38.72 -35.82 -9.19
C LYS A 253 -39.14 -36.86 -10.22
N ALA A 254 -38.91 -36.58 -11.50
CA ALA A 254 -39.27 -37.48 -12.60
C ALA A 254 -38.40 -38.74 -12.63
N LEU A 255 -37.10 -38.62 -12.33
CA LEU A 255 -36.17 -39.74 -12.15
C LEU A 255 -36.60 -40.66 -11.00
N VAL A 256 -37.03 -40.08 -9.86
CA VAL A 256 -37.57 -40.86 -8.73
C VAL A 256 -38.88 -41.55 -9.09
N ALA A 257 -39.69 -40.94 -9.97
CA ALA A 257 -40.95 -41.49 -10.45
C ALA A 257 -40.81 -42.42 -11.67
N GLU A 258 -39.58 -42.72 -12.12
CA GLU A 258 -39.27 -43.55 -13.30
C GLU A 258 -39.92 -43.04 -14.62
N THR A 259 -40.19 -41.74 -14.72
CA THR A 259 -40.78 -41.08 -15.90
C THR A 259 -39.73 -40.19 -16.56
N THR A 260 -39.13 -40.62 -17.68
CA THR A 260 -37.91 -39.96 -18.20
C THR A 260 -37.97 -39.43 -19.64
N GLU A 261 -38.95 -39.85 -20.45
CA GLU A 261 -38.99 -39.46 -21.87
C GLU A 261 -39.64 -38.09 -22.10
N VAL A 262 -40.73 -37.77 -21.40
CA VAL A 262 -41.47 -36.50 -21.52
C VAL A 262 -41.69 -35.90 -20.13
N LEU A 263 -41.19 -34.68 -19.93
CA LEU A 263 -41.26 -33.95 -18.68
C LEU A 263 -42.23 -32.78 -18.79
N GLU A 264 -43.26 -32.77 -17.96
CA GLU A 264 -44.22 -31.67 -17.93
C GLU A 264 -43.63 -30.45 -17.21
N HIS A 265 -43.75 -29.26 -17.82
CA HIS A 265 -43.24 -28.02 -17.25
C HIS A 265 -44.36 -26.97 -17.12
N PRO A 266 -44.82 -26.65 -15.89
CA PRO A 266 -45.95 -25.74 -15.69
C PRO A 266 -45.62 -24.30 -16.09
N CYS A 267 -44.37 -23.87 -15.93
CA CYS A 267 -43.94 -22.51 -16.26
C CYS A 267 -43.53 -22.29 -17.74
N LEU A 268 -43.57 -23.32 -18.59
CA LEU A 268 -43.35 -23.15 -20.03
C LEU A 268 -44.70 -22.94 -20.73
N PRO A 269 -44.76 -22.15 -21.81
CA PRO A 269 -45.98 -21.88 -22.55
C PRO A 269 -46.74 -23.14 -22.98
N ARG A 270 -48.06 -23.02 -23.07
CA ARG A 270 -48.89 -24.15 -23.47
C ARG A 270 -48.55 -24.60 -24.89
N GLY A 271 -48.23 -25.88 -25.03
CA GLY A 271 -47.91 -26.49 -26.32
C GLY A 271 -46.48 -26.24 -26.82
N SER A 272 -45.61 -25.59 -26.03
CA SER A 272 -44.19 -25.50 -26.36
C SER A 272 -43.50 -26.83 -26.05
N ASN A 273 -42.72 -27.36 -26.99
CA ASN A 273 -41.89 -28.54 -26.79
C ASN A 273 -40.42 -28.18 -26.97
N SER A 274 -39.56 -28.61 -26.05
CA SER A 274 -38.12 -28.41 -26.16
C SER A 274 -37.36 -29.62 -25.61
N THR A 275 -36.51 -30.22 -26.43
CA THR A 275 -35.67 -31.34 -26.01
C THR A 275 -34.37 -30.82 -25.39
N GLU A 276 -34.05 -31.26 -24.18
CA GLU A 276 -32.84 -30.89 -23.46
C GLU A 276 -31.96 -32.13 -23.21
N LEU A 277 -30.66 -31.96 -23.43
CA LEU A 277 -29.65 -32.96 -23.13
C LEU A 277 -29.38 -32.97 -21.63
N LEU A 278 -29.71 -34.07 -20.95
CA LEU A 278 -29.55 -34.22 -19.50
C LEU A 278 -28.17 -34.72 -19.11
N ILE A 279 -27.61 -35.69 -19.86
CA ILE A 279 -26.29 -36.30 -19.59
C ILE A 279 -25.62 -36.66 -20.92
N GLY A 280 -24.34 -36.31 -21.07
CA GLY A 280 -23.53 -36.58 -22.26
C GLY A 280 -23.19 -35.33 -23.05
N ASP A 281 -22.29 -35.47 -24.01
CA ASP A 281 -21.95 -34.43 -24.99
C ASP A 281 -22.25 -35.01 -26.37
N ALA A 282 -23.12 -34.34 -27.13
CA ALA A 282 -23.56 -34.83 -28.43
C ALA A 282 -22.38 -34.93 -29.42
N ASP A 283 -21.38 -34.05 -29.25
CA ASP A 283 -20.18 -34.02 -30.09
C ASP A 283 -19.18 -35.13 -29.70
N ALA A 284 -19.08 -35.47 -28.41
CA ALA A 284 -18.23 -36.57 -27.94
C ALA A 284 -18.69 -37.96 -28.44
N GLN A 285 -19.98 -38.11 -28.75
CA GLN A 285 -20.52 -39.32 -29.38
C GLN A 285 -20.02 -39.49 -30.82
N ALA A 286 -19.92 -38.39 -31.57
CA ALA A 286 -19.42 -38.39 -32.95
C ALA A 286 -17.91 -38.67 -32.98
N ASP A 287 -17.15 -38.09 -32.05
CA ASP A 287 -15.71 -38.33 -31.91
C ASP A 287 -15.39 -39.76 -31.43
N ALA A 288 -16.19 -40.31 -30.50
CA ALA A 288 -16.04 -41.70 -30.05
C ALA A 288 -16.40 -42.72 -31.13
N ALA A 289 -17.42 -42.43 -31.95
CA ALA A 289 -17.78 -43.25 -33.10
C ALA A 289 -16.70 -43.21 -34.19
N ALA A 290 -16.06 -42.05 -34.42
CA ALA A 290 -14.91 -41.92 -35.31
C ALA A 290 -13.65 -42.64 -34.79
N ALA A 291 -13.51 -42.75 -33.47
CA ALA A 291 -12.41 -43.45 -32.80
C ALA A 291 -12.67 -44.95 -32.53
N GLY A 292 -13.84 -45.49 -32.90
CA GLY A 292 -14.19 -46.89 -32.70
C GLY A 292 -14.42 -47.30 -31.24
N ALA A 293 -14.71 -46.34 -30.36
CA ALA A 293 -14.97 -46.59 -28.94
C ALA A 293 -16.49 -46.64 -28.65
N ASN A 294 -16.92 -47.57 -27.79
CA ASN A 294 -18.32 -47.65 -27.34
C ASN A 294 -18.60 -46.53 -26.31
N ALA A 295 -19.20 -45.43 -26.75
CA ALA A 295 -19.72 -44.39 -25.86
C ALA A 295 -21.14 -44.71 -25.38
N PHE A 296 -21.43 -44.41 -24.10
CA PHE A 296 -22.79 -44.49 -23.57
C PHE A 296 -23.72 -43.50 -24.30
N PRO A 297 -24.96 -43.89 -24.64
CA PRO A 297 -25.89 -42.98 -25.32
C PRO A 297 -26.25 -41.78 -24.43
N PRO A 298 -26.34 -40.56 -25.00
CA PRO A 298 -26.72 -39.38 -24.25
C PRO A 298 -28.15 -39.51 -23.72
N LEU A 299 -28.35 -39.12 -22.45
CA LEU A 299 -29.68 -39.03 -21.86
C LEU A 299 -30.29 -37.68 -22.27
N SER A 300 -31.44 -37.71 -22.93
CA SER A 300 -32.20 -36.51 -23.29
C SER A 300 -33.65 -36.63 -22.79
N ALA A 301 -34.26 -35.50 -22.48
CA ALA A 301 -35.67 -35.43 -22.10
C ALA A 301 -36.37 -34.31 -22.86
N THR A 302 -37.64 -34.54 -23.23
CA THR A 302 -38.45 -33.52 -23.92
C THR A 302 -39.35 -32.82 -22.92
N TRP A 303 -39.15 -31.52 -22.75
CA TRP A 303 -40.04 -30.67 -21.98
C TRP A 303 -41.32 -30.41 -22.75
N HIS A 304 -42.46 -30.59 -22.09
CA HIS A 304 -43.78 -30.25 -22.59
C HIS A 304 -44.41 -29.15 -21.74
N GLY A 305 -44.57 -27.96 -22.31
CA GLY A 305 -45.09 -26.79 -21.62
C GLY A 305 -46.60 -26.82 -21.43
N LYS A 306 -47.04 -26.60 -20.19
CA LYS A 306 -48.46 -26.61 -19.80
C LYS A 306 -49.09 -25.23 -19.62
N GLY A 307 -48.29 -24.20 -19.40
CA GLY A 307 -48.79 -22.83 -19.23
C GLY A 307 -49.65 -22.61 -17.99
N GLN A 308 -49.41 -23.36 -16.91
CA GLN A 308 -50.20 -23.34 -15.68
C GLN A 308 -49.53 -22.43 -14.64
N TYR A 309 -50.00 -21.19 -14.51
CA TYR A 309 -49.41 -20.20 -13.61
C TYR A 309 -49.41 -20.64 -12.14
N ASP A 310 -50.53 -21.16 -11.63
CA ASP A 310 -50.64 -21.51 -10.21
C ASP A 310 -49.71 -22.68 -9.85
N ASP A 311 -49.67 -23.72 -10.69
CA ASP A 311 -48.73 -24.84 -10.54
C ASP A 311 -47.27 -24.37 -10.67
N CYS A 312 -47.01 -23.41 -11.57
CA CYS A 312 -45.70 -22.80 -11.73
C CYS A 312 -45.26 -22.09 -10.45
N VAL A 313 -46.13 -21.25 -9.86
CA VAL A 313 -45.87 -20.54 -8.61
C VAL A 313 -45.63 -21.51 -7.47
N GLU A 314 -46.39 -22.61 -7.38
CA GLU A 314 -46.17 -23.65 -6.37
C GLU A 314 -44.75 -24.22 -6.47
N LYS A 315 -44.32 -24.63 -7.68
CA LYS A 315 -42.98 -25.19 -7.88
C LYS A 315 -41.87 -24.16 -7.68
N LEU A 316 -42.10 -22.90 -8.05
CA LEU A 316 -41.17 -21.80 -7.79
C LEU A 316 -41.02 -21.51 -6.29
N THR A 317 -42.10 -21.61 -5.53
CA THR A 317 -42.10 -21.39 -4.07
C THR A 317 -41.23 -22.43 -3.37
N GLU A 318 -41.21 -23.68 -3.84
CA GLU A 318 -40.34 -24.74 -3.33
C GLU A 318 -38.83 -24.42 -3.44
N LEU A 319 -38.41 -23.47 -4.29
CA LEU A 319 -37.00 -23.06 -4.41
C LEU A 319 -36.51 -22.22 -3.22
N PHE A 320 -37.42 -21.67 -2.42
CA PHE A 320 -37.11 -20.75 -1.33
C PHE A 320 -37.36 -21.45 0.02
N ASP A 321 -36.32 -22.04 0.62
CA ASP A 321 -36.48 -22.75 1.88
C ASP A 321 -36.69 -21.76 3.05
N LYS A 322 -37.97 -21.57 3.40
CA LYS A 322 -38.39 -20.74 4.55
C LYS A 322 -38.18 -21.42 5.90
N ASN A 323 -37.96 -22.74 5.91
CA ASN A 323 -37.79 -23.53 7.13
C ASN A 323 -36.32 -23.69 7.54
N ALA A 324 -35.40 -23.26 6.68
CA ALA A 324 -33.97 -23.25 6.97
C ALA A 324 -33.67 -22.51 8.30
N PRO A 325 -32.75 -23.02 9.14
CA PRO A 325 -32.42 -22.42 10.43
C PRO A 325 -32.03 -20.94 10.30
N CYS A 326 -32.74 -20.07 11.02
CA CYS A 326 -32.44 -18.64 11.08
C CYS A 326 -31.66 -18.31 12.36
N TYR A 327 -30.34 -18.17 12.22
CA TYR A 327 -29.45 -17.86 13.35
C TYR A 327 -29.47 -16.38 13.75
N LEU A 328 -29.95 -15.50 12.86
CA LEU A 328 -30.03 -14.06 13.05
C LEU A 328 -31.42 -13.58 12.59
N PRO A 329 -32.44 -13.53 13.47
CA PRO A 329 -33.77 -13.08 13.08
C PRO A 329 -33.78 -11.55 12.80
N ALA A 330 -34.48 -11.06 11.78
CA ALA A 330 -35.29 -11.80 10.80
C ALA A 330 -34.46 -12.34 9.61
N CYS A 331 -34.89 -13.48 9.05
CA CYS A 331 -34.32 -14.05 7.83
C CYS A 331 -35.32 -14.03 6.67
N THR A 332 -34.81 -14.14 5.46
CA THR A 332 -35.60 -14.29 4.22
C THR A 332 -35.87 -15.76 3.90
N PHE A 333 -34.96 -16.41 3.18
CA PHE A 333 -35.00 -17.82 2.80
C PHE A 333 -33.59 -18.39 2.89
N ASN A 334 -33.48 -19.72 2.98
CA ASN A 334 -32.21 -20.44 3.15
C ASN A 334 -31.40 -19.95 4.37
N GLY A 335 -32.08 -19.50 5.44
CA GLY A 335 -31.44 -19.03 6.67
C GLY A 335 -30.68 -17.70 6.55
N ARG A 336 -30.91 -16.92 5.48
CA ARG A 336 -30.21 -15.65 5.23
C ARG A 336 -30.84 -14.48 5.99
N TYR A 337 -30.04 -13.86 6.87
CA TYR A 337 -30.42 -12.62 7.57
C TYR A 337 -30.79 -11.50 6.60
N GLN A 338 -31.90 -10.80 6.88
CA GLN A 338 -32.29 -9.56 6.20
C GLN A 338 -32.94 -8.60 7.22
N PRO A 339 -32.46 -7.34 7.31
CA PRO A 339 -33.14 -6.30 8.08
C PRO A 339 -34.57 -6.07 7.58
N THR A 340 -35.43 -5.53 8.45
CA THR A 340 -36.80 -5.17 8.06
C THR A 340 -36.80 -4.13 6.94
N LEU A 341 -37.62 -4.35 5.90
CA LEU A 341 -37.69 -3.47 4.74
C LEU A 341 -38.25 -2.08 5.08
N GLY A 342 -39.10 -1.97 6.10
CA GLY A 342 -39.69 -0.71 6.55
C GLY A 342 -40.64 -0.10 5.51
N ALA A 343 -40.84 1.22 5.56
CA ALA A 343 -41.62 1.97 4.56
C ALA A 343 -40.78 2.45 3.36
N ARG A 344 -39.52 2.03 3.27
CA ARG A 344 -38.54 2.53 2.29
C ARG A 344 -38.92 2.15 0.86
N ARG A 345 -38.61 3.04 -0.07
CA ARG A 345 -38.69 2.77 -1.51
C ARG A 345 -37.43 2.06 -2.02
N PHE A 346 -37.62 1.20 -3.00
CA PHE A 346 -36.60 0.41 -3.66
C PHE A 346 -36.67 0.63 -5.16
N VAL A 347 -35.52 0.79 -5.80
CA VAL A 347 -35.42 0.84 -7.26
C VAL A 347 -35.00 -0.52 -7.77
N ALA A 348 -35.81 -1.11 -8.64
CA ALA A 348 -35.56 -2.40 -9.29
C ALA A 348 -35.12 -2.21 -10.74
N PHE A 349 -33.99 -2.80 -11.11
CA PHE A 349 -33.40 -2.69 -12.45
C PHE A 349 -32.93 -4.05 -13.00
N SER A 350 -32.26 -4.03 -14.16
CA SER A 350 -31.82 -5.24 -14.88
C SER A 350 -33.00 -6.12 -15.33
N ALA A 351 -33.05 -7.42 -15.00
CA ALA A 351 -34.10 -8.30 -15.49
C ALA A 351 -35.49 -7.98 -14.90
N PHE A 352 -35.57 -7.30 -13.75
CA PHE A 352 -36.83 -6.79 -13.23
C PHE A 352 -37.49 -5.83 -14.23
N SER A 353 -36.75 -4.82 -14.69
CA SER A 353 -37.21 -3.87 -15.70
C SER A 353 -37.56 -4.55 -17.02
N TRP A 354 -36.85 -5.62 -17.40
CA TRP A 354 -37.08 -6.32 -18.67
C TRP A 354 -38.44 -7.03 -18.67
N VAL A 355 -38.77 -7.70 -17.57
CA VAL A 355 -40.08 -8.36 -17.40
C VAL A 355 -41.20 -7.33 -17.49
N VAL A 356 -41.09 -6.22 -16.77
CA VAL A 356 -42.11 -5.16 -16.76
C VAL A 356 -42.32 -4.55 -18.15
N ASP A 357 -41.21 -4.24 -18.84
CA ASP A 357 -41.22 -3.66 -20.19
C ASP A 357 -41.83 -4.62 -21.24
N VAL A 358 -41.42 -5.88 -21.25
CA VAL A 358 -41.95 -6.90 -22.18
C VAL A 358 -43.45 -7.16 -21.98
N LEU A 359 -43.92 -7.07 -20.73
CA LEU A 359 -45.34 -7.20 -20.42
C LEU A 359 -46.15 -5.95 -20.78
N GLY A 360 -45.49 -4.86 -21.20
CA GLY A 360 -46.13 -3.59 -21.57
C GLY A 360 -46.69 -2.84 -20.37
N LEU A 361 -46.10 -3.01 -19.19
CA LEU A 361 -46.55 -2.38 -17.94
C LEU A 361 -45.78 -1.06 -17.69
N PRO A 362 -46.45 -0.02 -17.15
CA PRO A 362 -45.81 1.27 -16.87
C PRO A 362 -44.83 1.19 -15.69
N ALA A 363 -43.53 1.30 -15.96
CA ALA A 363 -42.47 0.96 -14.99
C ALA A 363 -42.59 1.63 -13.61
N GLU A 364 -42.92 2.92 -13.55
CA GLU A 364 -42.94 3.69 -12.30
C GLU A 364 -44.17 3.46 -11.42
N THR A 365 -45.28 2.97 -12.00
CA THR A 365 -46.57 2.81 -11.28
C THR A 365 -46.98 1.35 -11.11
N THR A 366 -46.21 0.42 -11.67
CA THR A 366 -46.50 -1.01 -11.66
C THR A 366 -46.33 -1.61 -10.26
N ALA A 367 -47.38 -2.21 -9.71
CA ALA A 367 -47.31 -3.05 -8.52
C ALA A 367 -46.99 -4.51 -8.87
N LEU A 368 -46.59 -5.32 -7.88
CA LEU A 368 -46.38 -6.76 -8.09
C LEU A 368 -47.67 -7.49 -8.49
N GLU A 369 -48.83 -7.01 -8.05
CA GLU A 369 -50.13 -7.54 -8.46
C GLU A 369 -50.38 -7.35 -9.97
N ASP A 370 -49.92 -6.25 -10.58
CA ASP A 370 -50.04 -6.01 -12.02
C ASP A 370 -49.18 -6.99 -12.82
N ILE A 371 -47.95 -7.24 -12.35
CA ILE A 371 -47.04 -8.24 -12.93
C ILE A 371 -47.64 -9.65 -12.80
N GLU A 372 -48.24 -9.99 -11.66
CA GLU A 372 -48.93 -11.27 -11.47
C GLU A 372 -50.10 -11.45 -12.44
N ASN A 373 -50.93 -10.42 -12.62
CA ASN A 373 -52.06 -10.46 -13.55
C ASN A 373 -51.59 -10.65 -15.00
N ALA A 374 -50.54 -9.94 -15.39
CA ALA A 374 -49.92 -10.10 -16.71
C ALA A 374 -49.27 -11.48 -16.87
N ALA A 375 -48.62 -12.01 -15.84
CA ALA A 375 -48.02 -13.35 -15.84
C ALA A 375 -49.09 -14.44 -16.04
N ARG A 376 -50.22 -14.36 -15.32
CA ARG A 376 -51.36 -15.27 -15.48
C ARG A 376 -51.89 -15.28 -16.91
N TYR A 377 -51.94 -14.10 -17.54
CA TYR A 377 -52.36 -13.97 -18.93
C TYR A 377 -51.38 -14.65 -19.88
N VAL A 378 -50.09 -14.31 -19.79
CA VAL A 378 -49.05 -14.82 -20.68
C VAL A 378 -48.87 -16.34 -20.54
N CYS A 379 -48.90 -16.89 -19.33
CA CYS A 379 -48.73 -18.32 -19.11
C CYS A 379 -49.81 -19.16 -19.82
N LYS A 380 -51.05 -18.68 -19.88
CA LYS A 380 -52.18 -19.41 -20.50
C LYS A 380 -52.18 -19.37 -22.03
N MET A 381 -51.36 -18.53 -22.65
CA MET A 381 -51.35 -18.37 -24.09
C MET A 381 -50.70 -19.58 -24.78
N ASP A 382 -51.28 -19.97 -25.92
CA ASP A 382 -50.72 -21.01 -26.76
C ASP A 382 -49.44 -20.52 -27.45
N TRP A 383 -48.48 -21.43 -27.63
CA TRP A 383 -47.17 -21.16 -28.21
C TRP A 383 -47.22 -20.38 -29.54
N ALA A 384 -48.16 -20.72 -30.43
CA ALA A 384 -48.32 -20.04 -31.72
C ALA A 384 -48.74 -18.57 -31.57
N LEU A 385 -49.64 -18.27 -30.62
CA LEU A 385 -50.15 -16.92 -30.40
C LEU A 385 -49.12 -16.01 -29.72
N LEU A 386 -48.23 -16.60 -28.89
CA LEU A 386 -47.10 -15.87 -28.31
C LEU A 386 -46.14 -15.33 -29.39
N HIS A 387 -45.85 -16.14 -30.41
CA HIS A 387 -45.02 -15.73 -31.54
C HIS A 387 -45.62 -14.61 -32.39
N GLU A 388 -46.94 -14.58 -32.52
CA GLU A 388 -47.65 -13.53 -33.26
C GLU A 388 -47.65 -12.20 -32.49
N ARG A 389 -47.85 -12.27 -31.16
CA ARG A 389 -48.03 -11.08 -30.32
C ARG A 389 -46.73 -10.45 -29.86
N TRP A 390 -45.67 -11.23 -29.63
CA TRP A 390 -44.37 -10.71 -29.17
C TRP A 390 -43.28 -11.04 -30.18
N GLN A 391 -42.61 -9.99 -30.67
CA GLN A 391 -41.42 -10.11 -31.53
C GLN A 391 -40.15 -10.37 -30.69
N LEU A 392 -40.16 -11.46 -29.93
CA LEU A 392 -39.04 -11.91 -29.11
C LEU A 392 -38.41 -13.16 -29.74
N GLY A 393 -37.13 -13.41 -29.42
CA GLY A 393 -36.48 -14.66 -29.80
C GLY A 393 -37.12 -15.87 -29.11
N GLU A 394 -37.07 -17.05 -29.73
CA GLU A 394 -37.71 -18.28 -29.24
C GLU A 394 -37.45 -18.52 -27.75
N GLN A 395 -36.19 -18.49 -27.32
CA GLN A 395 -35.83 -18.77 -25.92
C GLN A 395 -36.45 -17.75 -24.94
N ALA A 396 -36.55 -16.48 -25.34
CA ALA A 396 -37.18 -15.44 -24.51
C ALA A 396 -38.71 -15.64 -24.44
N LEU A 397 -39.35 -16.05 -25.53
CA LEU A 397 -40.77 -16.40 -25.55
C LEU A 397 -41.06 -17.64 -24.67
N GLN A 398 -40.24 -18.70 -24.81
CA GLN A 398 -40.39 -19.93 -24.03
C GLN A 398 -40.27 -19.68 -22.52
N THR A 399 -39.50 -18.67 -22.12
CA THR A 399 -39.20 -18.40 -20.71
C THR A 399 -39.99 -17.23 -20.13
N LEU A 400 -40.88 -16.61 -20.92
CA LEU A 400 -41.59 -15.41 -20.49
C LEU A 400 -42.54 -15.69 -19.31
N CYS A 401 -43.32 -16.78 -19.38
CA CYS A 401 -44.20 -17.21 -18.30
C CYS A 401 -43.41 -17.46 -17.00
N PHE A 402 -42.34 -18.25 -17.08
CA PHE A 402 -41.43 -18.47 -15.97
C PHE A 402 -40.89 -17.15 -15.40
N SER A 403 -40.41 -16.25 -16.26
CA SER A 403 -39.74 -15.02 -15.83
C SER A 403 -40.67 -14.09 -15.07
N ALA A 404 -41.90 -13.92 -15.57
CA ALA A 404 -42.92 -13.10 -14.93
C ALA A 404 -43.36 -13.70 -13.58
N ALA A 405 -43.60 -15.01 -13.53
CA ALA A 405 -43.94 -15.70 -12.28
C ALA A 405 -42.79 -15.64 -11.25
N TYR A 406 -41.54 -15.81 -11.70
CA TYR A 406 -40.37 -15.80 -10.83
C TYR A 406 -40.15 -14.45 -10.16
N VAL A 407 -40.28 -13.34 -10.88
CA VAL A 407 -40.15 -11.99 -10.30
C VAL A 407 -41.15 -11.79 -9.16
N VAL A 408 -42.41 -12.19 -9.35
CA VAL A 408 -43.46 -12.08 -8.32
C VAL A 408 -43.12 -12.95 -7.11
N VAL A 409 -42.76 -14.23 -7.33
CA VAL A 409 -42.43 -15.15 -6.22
C VAL A 409 -41.17 -14.70 -5.47
N LEU A 410 -40.13 -14.26 -6.18
CA LEU A 410 -38.88 -13.79 -5.58
C LEU A 410 -39.11 -12.58 -4.68
N LEU A 411 -39.82 -11.56 -5.17
CA LEU A 411 -40.04 -10.32 -4.43
C LEU A 411 -41.04 -10.51 -3.29
N HIS A 412 -42.16 -11.18 -3.55
CA HIS A 412 -43.21 -11.37 -2.54
C HIS A 412 -42.87 -12.49 -1.56
N HIS A 413 -42.74 -13.73 -2.07
CA HIS A 413 -42.49 -14.89 -1.21
C HIS A 413 -41.03 -14.92 -0.70
N GLY A 414 -40.06 -14.67 -1.57
CA GLY A 414 -38.63 -14.70 -1.20
C GLY A 414 -38.27 -13.60 -0.20
N LEU A 415 -38.38 -12.33 -0.61
CA LEU A 415 -37.87 -11.17 0.12
C LEU A 415 -38.88 -10.50 1.06
N GLY A 416 -40.18 -10.80 0.91
CA GLY A 416 -41.23 -10.31 1.81
C GLY A 416 -41.85 -8.97 1.44
N PHE A 417 -41.79 -8.55 0.17
CA PHE A 417 -42.51 -7.36 -0.29
C PHE A 417 -44.02 -7.63 -0.37
N ASP A 418 -44.85 -6.66 -0.02
CA ASP A 418 -46.30 -6.78 -0.19
C ASP A 418 -46.72 -6.58 -1.66
N LYS A 419 -47.70 -7.34 -2.14
CA LYS A 419 -48.09 -7.34 -3.57
C LYS A 419 -48.71 -6.01 -4.02
N LYS A 420 -49.40 -5.33 -3.10
CA LYS A 420 -50.12 -4.06 -3.34
C LYS A 420 -49.27 -2.83 -3.04
N SER A 421 -48.08 -3.04 -2.48
CA SER A 421 -47.18 -1.98 -2.10
C SER A 421 -46.53 -1.32 -3.32
N GLN A 422 -46.49 0.00 -3.32
CA GLN A 422 -45.76 0.83 -4.29
C GLN A 422 -44.32 1.12 -3.82
N GLN A 423 -43.79 0.27 -2.94
CA GLN A 423 -42.41 0.38 -2.46
C GLN A 423 -41.38 0.13 -3.55
N ILE A 424 -41.71 -0.62 -4.60
CA ILE A 424 -40.78 -0.95 -5.68
C ILE A 424 -41.07 -0.04 -6.87
N ILE A 425 -40.05 0.69 -7.31
CA ILE A 425 -40.06 1.51 -8.51
C ILE A 425 -39.24 0.76 -9.55
N PHE A 426 -39.86 0.36 -10.66
CA PHE A 426 -39.11 -0.19 -11.78
C PHE A 426 -38.62 0.95 -12.68
N VAL A 427 -37.37 0.88 -13.11
CA VAL A 427 -36.79 1.88 -14.01
C VAL A 427 -36.79 1.40 -15.46
N PRO A 428 -36.83 2.30 -16.46
CA PRO A 428 -36.65 1.93 -17.86
C PRO A 428 -35.33 1.18 -18.10
N GLN A 429 -35.34 0.22 -19.02
CA GLN A 429 -34.16 -0.54 -19.44
C GLN A 429 -33.02 0.40 -19.90
N GLY A 430 -31.80 0.18 -19.40
CA GLY A 430 -30.60 0.85 -19.92
C GLY A 430 -30.18 2.17 -19.26
N ASN A 431 -30.84 2.63 -18.19
CA ASN A 431 -30.47 3.89 -17.51
C ASN A 431 -29.48 3.72 -16.32
N ILE A 432 -29.45 2.55 -15.67
CA ILE A 432 -28.72 2.34 -14.41
C ILE A 432 -27.95 1.01 -14.44
N SER A 433 -26.68 1.02 -13.99
CA SER A 433 -25.82 -0.16 -13.76
C SER A 433 -24.82 0.14 -12.63
N TRP A 434 -24.40 -0.89 -11.90
CA TRP A 434 -23.36 -0.83 -10.87
C TRP A 434 -22.04 -0.24 -11.40
N ALA A 435 -21.77 -0.34 -12.70
CA ALA A 435 -20.58 0.24 -13.34
C ALA A 435 -20.35 1.72 -12.97
N LYS A 436 -21.44 2.52 -12.95
CA LYS A 436 -21.41 3.94 -12.59
C LYS A 436 -20.81 4.20 -11.20
N GLY A 437 -21.16 3.38 -10.20
CA GLY A 437 -20.74 3.58 -8.81
C GLY A 437 -19.26 3.29 -8.55
N TRP A 438 -18.64 2.40 -9.32
CA TRP A 438 -17.23 2.04 -9.18
C TRP A 438 -16.27 3.14 -9.70
N CYS A 439 -16.63 3.82 -10.80
CA CYS A 439 -15.82 4.91 -11.35
C CYS A 439 -15.65 6.08 -10.36
N LEU A 440 -16.63 6.28 -9.49
CA LEU A 440 -16.70 7.39 -8.54
C LEU A 440 -15.76 7.21 -7.33
N THR A 441 -15.58 5.98 -6.84
CA THR A 441 -14.74 5.70 -5.66
C THR A 441 -13.25 5.78 -5.97
N PHE A 442 -12.84 5.32 -7.16
CA PHE A 442 -11.44 5.33 -7.61
C PHE A 442 -10.91 6.75 -7.86
N ALA A 443 -11.72 7.61 -8.49
CA ALA A 443 -11.36 9.02 -8.71
C ALA A 443 -11.18 9.81 -7.40
N THR A 444 -11.96 9.46 -6.37
CA THR A 444 -11.96 10.15 -5.07
C THR A 444 -10.70 9.84 -4.25
N PHE A 445 -10.17 8.61 -4.30
CA PHE A 445 -8.99 8.21 -3.52
C PHE A 445 -7.68 8.89 -4.00
N LEU A 446 -7.51 9.05 -5.31
CA LEU A 446 -6.32 9.66 -5.91
C LEU A 446 -6.26 11.18 -5.74
N LEU A 447 -7.43 11.85 -5.68
CA LEU A 447 -7.51 13.30 -5.50
C LEU A 447 -7.29 13.73 -4.03
N LEU A 448 -7.76 12.93 -3.07
CA LEU A 448 -7.65 13.22 -1.63
C LEU A 448 -6.21 13.22 -1.11
N THR A 449 -5.35 12.34 -1.64
CA THR A 449 -3.94 12.21 -1.20
C THR A 449 -3.05 13.34 -1.74
N GLY A 450 -3.27 13.80 -2.98
CA GLY A 450 -2.54 14.94 -3.57
C GLY A 450 -2.94 16.30 -3.01
N GLN A 451 -4.24 16.55 -2.81
CA GLN A 451 -4.76 17.85 -2.35
C GLN A 451 -4.47 18.13 -0.86
N SER A 452 -4.43 17.09 -0.02
CA SER A 452 -4.15 17.23 1.42
C SER A 452 -2.73 17.72 1.68
N CYS A 453 -1.75 17.24 0.89
CA CYS A 453 -0.36 17.66 1.01
C CYS A 453 -0.15 19.08 0.49
N PHE A 454 -0.84 19.47 -0.59
CA PHE A 454 -0.80 20.83 -1.15
C PHE A 454 -1.42 21.87 -0.21
N SER A 455 -2.55 21.54 0.42
CA SER A 455 -3.25 22.43 1.36
C SER A 455 -2.44 22.67 2.65
N ALA A 456 -1.70 21.66 3.10
CA ALA A 456 -0.78 21.79 4.24
C ALA A 456 0.42 22.69 3.93
N VAL A 457 0.94 22.66 2.69
CA VAL A 457 2.05 23.53 2.25
C VAL A 457 1.61 24.99 2.13
N GLN A 458 0.39 25.26 1.65
CA GLN A 458 -0.10 26.63 1.46
C GLN A 458 -0.45 27.35 2.78
N ARG A 459 -0.83 26.63 3.83
CA ARG A 459 -1.21 27.20 5.14
C ARG A 459 -0.10 27.10 6.19
N ALA A 460 1.07 26.58 5.81
CA ALA A 460 2.15 26.32 6.75
C ALA A 460 2.87 27.62 7.13
N ASP A 461 2.99 27.88 8.43
CA ASP A 461 3.83 28.96 8.95
C ASP A 461 4.81 28.40 9.99
N LEU A 462 6.05 28.19 9.55
CA LEU A 462 7.13 27.64 10.38
C LEU A 462 7.46 28.55 11.59
N GLN A 463 7.06 29.82 11.57
CA GLN A 463 7.27 30.73 12.69
C GLN A 463 6.51 30.28 13.94
N LYS A 464 5.33 29.66 13.76
CA LYS A 464 4.51 29.07 14.83
C LYS A 464 5.26 28.00 15.66
N LEU A 465 6.18 27.28 15.02
CA LEU A 465 6.95 26.20 15.65
C LEU A 465 8.19 26.67 16.41
N SER A 466 8.54 27.96 16.31
CA SER A 466 9.87 28.42 16.69
C SER A 466 9.88 29.61 17.67
N ARG A 467 8.78 30.37 17.76
CA ARG A 467 8.61 31.51 18.66
C ARG A 467 8.12 31.13 20.06
N GLY A 468 8.36 31.98 21.05
CA GLY A 468 7.97 31.74 22.43
C GLY A 468 6.46 31.80 22.65
N ILE A 469 5.99 31.14 23.70
CA ILE A 469 4.57 31.08 24.09
C ILE A 469 4.38 31.71 25.47
N ASP A 470 3.44 32.64 25.61
CA ASP A 470 3.14 33.27 26.89
C ASP A 470 2.34 32.34 27.84
N HIS A 471 2.11 32.81 29.07
CA HIS A 471 1.33 32.11 30.09
C HIS A 471 -0.12 31.78 29.69
N ARG A 472 -0.67 32.40 28.63
CA ARG A 472 -2.02 32.13 28.11
C ARG A 472 -2.00 31.20 26.89
N SER A 473 -0.87 30.54 26.63
CA SER A 473 -0.66 29.73 25.43
C SER A 473 -0.75 30.51 24.11
N ARG A 474 -0.48 31.82 24.12
CA ARG A 474 -0.42 32.65 22.90
C ARG A 474 1.02 32.74 22.38
N ILE A 475 1.18 32.71 21.07
CA ILE A 475 2.49 32.72 20.41
C ILE A 475 2.92 34.16 20.17
N CYS A 476 4.10 34.53 20.66
CA CYS A 476 4.63 35.87 20.53
C CYS A 476 4.82 36.28 19.07
N GLY A 477 4.25 37.42 18.69
CA GLY A 477 4.26 37.99 17.35
C GLY A 477 3.44 37.22 16.30
N TRP A 478 2.50 36.37 16.73
CA TRP A 478 1.63 35.59 15.83
C TRP A 478 0.18 35.55 16.29
N SER A 479 -0.09 35.25 17.56
CA SER A 479 -1.48 35.17 18.06
C SER A 479 -2.14 36.55 18.16
N ASP A 480 -3.48 36.57 18.12
CA ASP A 480 -4.26 37.79 18.31
C ASP A 480 -3.93 38.46 19.66
N GLY A 481 -3.60 39.75 19.60
CA GLY A 481 -3.15 40.54 20.75
C GLY A 481 -1.69 40.36 21.16
N THR A 482 -0.91 39.53 20.45
CA THR A 482 0.56 39.44 20.59
C THR A 482 1.30 39.68 19.28
N ALA A 483 0.62 40.06 18.19
CA ALA A 483 1.21 40.25 16.85
C ALA A 483 2.42 41.20 16.80
N ASP A 484 2.40 42.28 17.59
CA ASP A 484 3.49 43.27 17.66
C ASP A 484 4.57 42.90 18.70
N LEU A 485 4.36 41.83 19.49
CA LEU A 485 5.19 41.44 20.62
C LEU A 485 5.98 40.17 20.27
N THR A 486 7.12 40.31 19.60
CA THR A 486 7.86 39.17 19.02
C THR A 486 8.74 38.40 20.00
N LEU A 487 9.13 38.99 21.14
CA LEU A 487 10.08 38.43 22.09
C LEU A 487 9.39 37.84 23.32
N LEU A 488 9.92 36.73 23.84
CA LEU A 488 9.47 36.12 25.09
C LEU A 488 10.33 36.55 26.28
N HIS A 489 9.71 37.02 27.36
CA HIS A 489 10.37 37.39 28.61
C HIS A 489 9.78 36.62 29.79
N TRP A 490 10.62 36.20 30.74
CA TRP A 490 10.19 35.58 32.00
C TRP A 490 10.18 36.59 33.13
N CYS A 491 9.06 36.69 33.82
CA CYS A 491 8.91 37.61 34.95
C CYS A 491 9.84 37.26 36.13
N SER A 492 10.16 38.21 37.00
CA SER A 492 10.99 37.93 38.19
C SER A 492 10.14 37.43 39.37
N ALA A 493 10.62 36.44 40.12
CA ALA A 493 10.07 36.02 41.41
C ALA A 493 10.96 36.45 42.58
N ARG A 494 10.33 36.66 43.74
CA ARG A 494 11.00 37.03 45.00
C ARG A 494 11.42 35.76 45.74
N THR A 495 12.70 35.62 46.07
CA THR A 495 13.24 34.53 46.89
C THR A 495 13.94 35.10 48.14
N GLU A 496 14.23 34.24 49.13
CA GLU A 496 14.90 34.65 50.39
C GLU A 496 16.33 35.21 50.16
N HIS A 497 16.90 35.01 48.97
CA HIS A 497 18.25 35.45 48.61
C HIS A 497 18.29 36.51 47.49
N GLY A 498 17.14 37.07 47.07
CA GLY A 498 17.06 38.11 46.05
C GLY A 498 15.83 38.00 45.13
N LEU A 499 15.85 38.70 43.99
CA LEU A 499 14.88 38.49 42.91
C LEU A 499 15.56 37.73 41.76
N VAL A 500 14.98 36.61 41.36
CA VAL A 500 15.49 35.71 40.30
C VAL A 500 14.43 35.60 39.21
N LEU A 501 14.84 35.35 37.95
CA LEU A 501 13.89 35.06 36.87
C LEU A 501 13.02 33.84 37.23
N ASN A 502 11.71 34.04 37.17
CA ASN A 502 10.70 33.01 37.32
C ASN A 502 10.40 32.38 35.96
N TRP A 503 11.06 31.24 35.72
CA TRP A 503 10.91 30.48 34.48
C TRP A 503 9.52 29.89 34.25
N SER A 504 8.61 30.01 35.23
CA SER A 504 7.22 29.56 35.12
C SER A 504 6.23 30.61 34.60
N SER A 505 6.63 31.90 34.49
CA SER A 505 5.73 33.01 34.17
C SER A 505 6.17 33.82 32.93
N PRO A 506 5.96 33.29 31.71
CA PRO A 506 6.38 33.93 30.47
C PRO A 506 5.33 34.93 29.93
N ILE A 507 5.81 36.02 29.34
CA ILE A 507 5.03 37.07 28.68
C ILE A 507 5.67 37.47 27.35
N CYS A 508 4.86 37.92 26.38
CA CYS A 508 5.37 38.51 25.14
C CYS A 508 5.67 39.99 25.33
N VAL A 509 6.80 40.46 24.77
CA VAL A 509 7.28 41.85 24.81
C VAL A 509 7.80 42.26 23.44
N GLU A 510 7.76 43.57 23.15
CA GLU A 510 8.31 44.13 21.90
C GLU A 510 9.83 44.24 21.93
N GLN A 511 10.38 44.65 23.08
CA GLN A 511 11.83 44.81 23.31
C GLN A 511 12.21 44.20 24.65
N CYS A 512 13.44 43.70 24.76
CA CYS A 512 13.91 43.12 26.01
C CYS A 512 14.02 44.19 27.10
N PRO A 513 13.30 44.02 28.24
CA PRO A 513 13.24 45.04 29.26
C PRO A 513 14.59 45.20 29.97
N GLN A 514 15.02 46.45 30.11
CA GLN A 514 16.23 46.83 30.83
C GLN A 514 15.96 46.98 32.33
N ARG A 515 17.01 46.93 33.14
CA ARG A 515 16.89 47.08 34.59
C ARG A 515 16.17 48.39 34.95
N GLY A 516 15.15 48.29 35.80
CA GLY A 516 14.32 49.41 36.26
C GLY A 516 13.03 49.64 35.46
N THR A 517 12.87 49.02 34.29
CA THR A 517 11.60 49.05 33.53
C THR A 517 10.52 48.23 34.24
N SER A 518 9.25 48.64 34.12
CA SER A 518 8.11 47.93 34.73
C SER A 518 7.38 47.14 33.65
N VAL A 519 7.18 45.84 33.89
CA VAL A 519 6.45 44.92 33.00
C VAL A 519 5.28 44.28 33.74
N PHE A 520 4.19 44.03 33.03
CA PHE A 520 2.98 43.42 33.61
C PHE A 520 3.12 41.90 33.66
N CYS A 521 3.23 41.37 34.86
CA CYS A 521 3.51 39.96 35.12
C CYS A 521 2.31 39.26 35.77
N PRO A 522 2.03 38.00 35.39
CA PRO A 522 0.92 37.25 35.98
C PRO A 522 1.21 36.90 37.44
N GLU A 523 0.26 37.24 38.32
CA GLU A 523 0.18 36.75 39.70
C GLU A 523 -0.61 35.43 39.75
N GLY A 524 -0.65 34.79 40.93
CA GLY A 524 -1.29 33.49 41.14
C GLY A 524 -2.74 33.43 40.62
N LEU A 525 -3.15 32.24 40.15
CA LEU A 525 -4.46 32.00 39.55
C LEU A 525 -5.54 31.94 40.65
N GLU A 526 -6.51 32.86 40.65
CA GLU A 526 -7.71 32.74 41.48
C GLU A 526 -8.78 31.96 40.71
N VAL A 527 -9.15 30.78 41.20
CA VAL A 527 -10.17 29.92 40.58
C VAL A 527 -11.42 29.93 41.44
N THR A 528 -12.56 30.32 40.86
CA THR A 528 -13.89 30.20 41.47
C THR A 528 -14.76 29.25 40.67
N GLU A 529 -15.30 28.21 41.30
CA GLU A 529 -16.23 27.27 40.69
C GLU A 529 -17.66 27.56 41.17
N GLU A 530 -18.57 27.79 40.23
CA GLU A 530 -19.99 28.01 40.48
C GLU A 530 -20.83 26.95 39.76
N GLU A 531 -21.80 26.36 40.47
CA GLU A 531 -22.70 25.37 39.90
C GLU A 531 -24.02 26.05 39.50
N LEU A 532 -24.20 26.27 38.20
CA LEU A 532 -25.40 26.85 37.61
C LEU A 532 -26.42 25.76 37.26
N ARG A 533 -27.69 26.00 37.57
CA ARG A 533 -28.80 25.13 37.18
C ARG A 533 -29.67 25.84 36.15
N GLU A 534 -29.64 25.36 34.92
CA GLU A 534 -30.46 25.88 33.83
C GLU A 534 -31.13 24.71 33.09
N GLY A 535 -32.46 24.76 32.96
CA GLY A 535 -33.23 23.72 32.26
C GLY A 535 -33.09 22.30 32.81
N GLY A 536 -32.79 22.13 34.11
CA GLY A 536 -32.60 20.81 34.72
C GLY A 536 -31.22 20.17 34.49
N ARG A 537 -30.31 20.83 33.76
CA ARG A 537 -28.90 20.43 33.67
C ARG A 537 -28.06 21.20 34.68
N ARG A 538 -27.12 20.49 35.32
CA ARG A 538 -26.11 21.09 36.20
C ARG A 538 -24.90 21.47 35.35
N LEU A 539 -24.61 22.76 35.26
CA LEU A 539 -23.44 23.31 34.58
C LEU A 539 -22.46 23.76 35.66
N LEU A 540 -21.27 23.17 35.68
CA LEU A 540 -20.18 23.59 36.56
C LEU A 540 -19.36 24.63 35.78
N VAL A 541 -19.45 25.89 36.19
CA VAL A 541 -18.76 27.02 35.57
C VAL A 541 -17.54 27.34 36.42
N ARG A 542 -16.36 27.06 35.88
CA ARG A 542 -15.07 27.39 36.49
C ARG A 542 -14.59 28.71 35.92
N THR A 543 -14.53 29.74 36.75
CA THR A 543 -14.02 31.07 36.39
C THR A 543 -12.60 31.20 36.92
N GLU A 544 -11.63 31.40 36.03
CA GLU A 544 -10.23 31.63 36.39
C GLU A 544 -9.91 33.12 36.21
N LYS A 545 -9.52 33.80 37.29
CA LYS A 545 -9.04 35.19 37.28
C LYS A 545 -7.53 35.20 37.43
N GLN A 546 -6.85 35.76 36.43
CA GLN A 546 -5.41 36.00 36.46
C GLN A 546 -5.14 37.51 36.50
N MET A 547 -4.61 38.00 37.63
CA MET A 547 -4.21 39.39 37.80
C MET A 547 -2.82 39.64 37.21
N LEU A 548 -2.63 40.81 36.59
CA LEU A 548 -1.34 41.26 36.08
C LEU A 548 -0.82 42.40 36.96
N ALA A 549 0.32 42.18 37.64
CA ALA A 549 0.96 43.17 38.49
C ALA A 549 2.16 43.81 37.78
N PRO A 550 2.36 45.14 37.86
CA PRO A 550 3.55 45.78 37.33
C PRO A 550 4.77 45.44 38.21
N LEU A 551 5.65 44.58 37.71
CA LEU A 551 6.90 44.20 38.36
C LEU A 551 8.08 44.92 37.70
N LYS A 552 8.97 45.48 38.52
CA LYS A 552 10.23 46.08 38.04
C LYS A 552 11.24 45.00 37.69
N VAL A 553 11.83 45.12 36.51
CA VAL A 553 12.91 44.25 36.04
C VAL A 553 14.20 44.57 36.80
N ASN A 554 14.78 43.56 37.45
CA ASN A 554 15.94 43.74 38.34
C ASN A 554 17.28 43.34 37.72
N LEU A 555 17.26 42.66 36.57
CA LEU A 555 18.43 42.19 35.83
C LEU A 555 18.35 42.71 34.40
N ASP A 556 19.49 43.15 33.84
CA ASP A 556 19.53 43.52 32.42
C ASP A 556 19.33 42.28 31.55
N THR A 557 18.43 42.41 30.57
CA THR A 557 18.17 41.34 29.59
C THR A 557 18.57 41.79 28.19
N LYS A 558 19.05 40.84 27.38
CA LYS A 558 19.41 41.04 25.97
C LYS A 558 18.65 40.05 25.09
N PRO A 559 18.32 40.42 23.84
CA PRO A 559 17.69 39.49 22.91
C PRO A 559 18.65 38.35 22.56
N TRP A 560 18.11 37.14 22.50
CA TRP A 560 18.80 35.92 22.10
C TRP A 560 17.99 35.21 21.01
N MET A 561 18.67 34.91 19.89
CA MET A 561 18.06 34.47 18.62
C MET A 561 16.87 35.32 18.15
N GLU A 562 16.80 36.59 18.55
CA GLU A 562 15.68 37.50 18.26
C GLU A 562 14.31 36.96 18.69
N ARG A 563 14.28 36.06 19.68
CA ARG A 563 13.06 35.34 20.12
C ARG A 563 12.86 35.35 21.63
N TYR A 564 13.94 35.40 22.40
CA TYR A 564 13.90 35.28 23.85
C TYR A 564 14.72 36.39 24.50
N CYS A 565 14.28 36.87 25.65
CA CYS A 565 15.03 37.80 26.49
C CYS A 565 15.76 37.03 27.59
N VAL A 566 17.08 37.00 27.52
CA VAL A 566 17.96 36.30 28.47
C VAL A 566 18.80 37.29 29.27
N PRO A 567 19.29 36.93 30.46
CA PRO A 567 20.20 37.78 31.24
C PRO A 567 21.43 38.24 30.44
N ALA A 568 21.83 39.51 30.62
CA ALA A 568 22.97 40.09 29.92
C ALA A 568 24.33 39.64 30.47
N ALA A 569 24.40 39.23 31.75
CA ALA A 569 25.62 38.79 32.43
C ALA A 569 26.11 37.39 31.97
N ASP A 570 27.42 37.16 31.96
CA ASP A 570 28.13 35.99 31.39
C ASP A 570 27.92 34.63 32.11
N GLN A 571 26.85 34.47 32.89
CA GLN A 571 26.39 33.20 33.45
C GLN A 571 24.86 33.20 33.27
N PRO A 572 24.25 32.36 32.39
CA PRO A 572 24.53 30.95 32.12
C PRO A 572 24.46 30.61 30.61
N PHE A 573 25.39 31.13 29.80
CA PHE A 573 25.43 30.87 28.35
C PHE A 573 25.74 29.39 28.01
N GLU A 574 26.51 28.72 28.87
CA GLU A 574 26.81 27.27 28.80
C GLU A 574 25.54 26.41 28.93
N ILE A 575 24.64 26.76 29.85
CA ILE A 575 23.37 26.04 30.06
C ILE A 575 22.49 26.27 28.81
N TRP A 576 22.25 27.49 28.38
CA TRP A 576 21.45 27.75 27.18
C TRP A 576 21.98 27.07 25.91
N ARG A 577 23.31 27.03 25.71
CA ARG A 577 23.95 26.31 24.60
C ARG A 577 23.75 24.81 24.71
N ARG A 578 23.87 24.23 25.91
CA ARG A 578 23.69 22.78 26.14
C ARG A 578 22.24 22.35 25.91
N TRP A 579 21.26 23.22 26.17
CA TRP A 579 19.83 22.93 26.02
C TRP A 579 19.33 23.08 24.59
N THR A 580 19.94 24.00 23.84
CA THR A 580 19.62 24.25 22.43
C THR A 580 20.36 23.30 21.51
N THR A 581 21.45 22.68 21.99
CA THR A 581 22.13 21.57 21.31
C THR A 581 21.69 20.19 21.81
N SER A 582 21.01 20.08 22.96
CA SER A 582 20.44 18.81 23.44
C SER A 582 19.06 18.55 22.83
N GLY A 583 19.05 17.84 21.72
CA GLY A 583 17.84 17.36 21.06
C GLY A 583 18.17 16.82 19.68
N ALA A 584 17.45 15.79 19.24
CA ALA A 584 17.71 15.13 17.96
C ALA A 584 17.72 16.12 16.78
N VAL A 585 16.88 17.16 16.84
CA VAL A 585 16.77 18.20 15.81
C VAL A 585 17.99 19.12 15.76
N ALA A 586 18.55 19.50 16.92
CA ALA A 586 19.73 20.35 16.97
C ALA A 586 20.99 19.61 16.53
N GLN A 587 21.11 18.33 16.91
CA GLN A 587 22.17 17.45 16.40
C GLN A 587 22.06 17.27 14.88
N ALA A 588 20.84 17.12 14.35
CA ALA A 588 20.61 17.01 12.90
C ALA A 588 20.98 18.30 12.14
N LEU A 589 20.70 19.48 12.71
CA LEU A 589 21.06 20.77 12.11
C LEU A 589 22.59 21.00 12.08
N VAL A 590 23.30 20.61 13.15
CA VAL A 590 24.78 20.66 13.19
C VAL A 590 25.39 19.72 12.15
N VAL A 591 24.86 18.49 12.01
CA VAL A 591 25.29 17.56 10.97
C VAL A 591 25.00 18.12 9.57
N LEU A 592 23.85 18.76 9.36
CA LEU A 592 23.49 19.39 8.09
C LEU A 592 24.43 20.55 7.73
N GLU A 593 24.76 21.41 8.70
CA GLU A 593 25.70 22.53 8.51
C GLU A 593 27.12 22.02 8.19
N GLN A 594 27.55 20.94 8.85
CA GLN A 594 28.81 20.26 8.52
C GLN A 594 28.79 19.63 7.12
N LEU A 595 27.70 18.99 6.70
CA LEU A 595 27.54 18.44 5.34
C LEU A 595 27.53 19.53 4.26
N LEU A 596 26.91 20.68 4.52
CA LEU A 596 26.88 21.82 3.60
C LEU A 596 28.28 22.44 3.42
N SER A 597 29.10 22.49 4.49
CA SER A 597 30.48 22.97 4.42
C SER A 597 31.39 22.09 3.53
N LEU A 598 31.05 20.82 3.34
CA LEU A 598 31.79 19.83 2.55
C LEU A 598 31.49 19.89 1.04
N ALA A 599 30.39 20.52 0.62
CA ALA A 599 30.06 20.74 -0.80
C ALA A 599 31.14 21.57 -1.54
N SER A 600 32.08 22.15 -0.80
CA SER A 600 33.25 22.89 -1.29
C SER A 600 34.41 22.01 -1.82
N MET A 601 34.38 20.67 -1.67
CA MET A 601 35.48 19.75 -2.07
C MET A 601 35.11 18.69 -3.15
N PRO A 602 34.53 19.08 -4.31
CA PRO A 602 34.00 18.13 -5.30
C PRO A 602 35.07 17.20 -5.93
N ARG A 603 36.32 17.67 -6.02
CA ARG A 603 37.42 16.90 -6.66
C ARG A 603 37.83 15.68 -5.84
N LEU A 604 37.85 15.79 -4.51
CA LEU A 604 38.25 14.69 -3.64
C LEU A 604 37.18 13.60 -3.56
N LEU A 605 35.90 14.00 -3.45
CA LEU A 605 34.76 13.08 -3.49
C LEU A 605 34.68 12.33 -4.83
N LEU A 606 34.98 13.00 -5.95
CA LEU A 606 35.06 12.35 -7.26
C LEU A 606 36.21 11.34 -7.35
N LEU A 607 37.40 11.68 -6.85
CA LEU A 607 38.54 10.75 -6.85
C LEU A 607 38.30 9.54 -5.93
N ALA A 608 37.69 9.78 -4.76
CA ALA A 608 37.30 8.76 -3.81
C ALA A 608 36.28 7.77 -4.41
N THR A 609 35.25 8.28 -5.09
CA THR A 609 34.21 7.46 -5.73
C THR A 609 34.74 6.67 -6.94
N LEU A 610 35.63 7.26 -7.74
CA LEU A 610 36.31 6.54 -8.83
C LEU A 610 37.24 5.43 -8.30
N TRP A 611 37.96 5.70 -7.21
CA TRP A 611 38.83 4.72 -6.57
C TRP A 611 38.05 3.54 -6.01
N THR A 612 36.91 3.78 -5.36
CA THR A 612 36.09 2.68 -4.87
C THR A 612 35.42 1.89 -5.96
N LEU A 613 34.93 2.52 -7.02
CA LEU A 613 34.44 1.79 -8.18
C LEU A 613 35.52 0.86 -8.76
N ALA A 614 36.77 1.31 -8.82
CA ALA A 614 37.90 0.48 -9.27
C ALA A 614 38.16 -0.72 -8.33
N LEU A 615 38.13 -0.51 -7.01
CA LEU A 615 38.26 -1.57 -6.02
C LEU A 615 37.08 -2.56 -6.08
N SER A 616 35.85 -2.09 -6.24
CA SER A 616 34.66 -2.93 -6.39
C SER A 616 34.75 -3.79 -7.66
N VAL A 617 35.22 -3.23 -8.79
CA VAL A 617 35.45 -4.00 -10.03
C VAL A 617 36.58 -5.04 -9.84
N ALA A 618 37.66 -4.70 -9.14
CA ALA A 618 38.72 -5.64 -8.82
C ALA A 618 38.21 -6.79 -7.93
N TYR A 619 37.38 -6.46 -6.94
CA TYR A 619 36.72 -7.43 -6.07
C TYR A 619 35.79 -8.37 -6.85
N LEU A 620 34.97 -7.86 -7.79
CA LEU A 620 34.13 -8.69 -8.66
C LEU A 620 34.94 -9.65 -9.54
N ARG A 621 36.10 -9.22 -10.04
CA ARG A 621 37.02 -10.11 -10.78
C ARG A 621 37.61 -11.20 -9.89
N CYS A 622 37.95 -10.86 -8.65
CA CYS A 622 38.44 -11.82 -7.65
C CYS A 622 37.35 -12.85 -7.30
N LEU A 623 36.13 -12.40 -7.01
CA LEU A 623 34.98 -13.26 -6.74
C LEU A 623 34.70 -14.22 -7.90
N ARG A 624 34.76 -13.73 -9.14
CA ARG A 624 34.57 -14.58 -10.32
C ARG A 624 35.62 -15.69 -10.43
N GLN A 625 36.89 -15.37 -10.22
CA GLN A 625 38.00 -16.32 -10.39
C GLN A 625 38.04 -17.36 -9.27
N PHE A 626 37.70 -16.98 -8.05
CA PHE A 626 37.82 -17.81 -6.85
C PHE A 626 36.47 -18.14 -6.19
N ALA A 627 35.36 -18.10 -6.94
CA ALA A 627 33.99 -18.31 -6.41
C ALA A 627 33.87 -19.57 -5.54
N LEU A 628 34.41 -20.70 -6.00
CA LEU A 628 34.37 -21.97 -5.28
C LEU A 628 35.10 -21.90 -3.93
N PHE A 629 36.26 -21.24 -3.90
CA PHE A 629 37.00 -21.02 -2.67
C PHE A 629 36.21 -20.18 -1.68
N PHE A 630 35.58 -19.08 -2.13
CA PHE A 630 34.79 -18.22 -1.26
C PHE A 630 33.51 -18.89 -0.74
N VAL A 631 32.84 -19.71 -1.55
CA VAL A 631 31.69 -20.52 -1.10
C VAL A 631 32.10 -21.48 0.02
N HIS A 632 33.22 -22.21 -0.15
CA HIS A 632 33.72 -23.12 0.88
C HIS A 632 34.22 -22.36 2.13
N ALA A 633 34.91 -21.25 1.95
CA ALA A 633 35.36 -20.40 3.04
C ALA A 633 34.19 -19.84 3.85
N ALA A 634 33.10 -19.41 3.18
CA ALA A 634 31.88 -18.95 3.84
C ALA A 634 31.27 -20.04 4.73
N MET A 635 31.11 -21.24 4.18
CA MET A 635 30.53 -22.37 4.91
C MET A 635 31.42 -22.80 6.09
N LEU A 636 32.74 -22.91 5.89
CA LEU A 636 33.68 -23.27 6.94
C LEU A 636 33.72 -22.20 8.04
N THR A 637 33.70 -20.92 7.67
CA THR A 637 33.72 -19.81 8.63
C THR A 637 32.43 -19.79 9.45
N THR A 638 31.27 -20.04 8.84
CA THR A 638 29.99 -20.18 9.57
C THR A 638 30.06 -21.32 10.58
N VAL A 639 30.62 -22.48 10.21
CA VAL A 639 30.85 -23.60 11.14
C VAL A 639 31.76 -23.17 12.29
N ILE A 640 32.89 -22.53 12.01
CA ILE A 640 33.85 -22.06 13.03
C ILE A 640 33.20 -21.03 13.96
N LEU A 641 32.47 -20.04 13.43
CA LEU A 641 31.82 -18.99 14.22
C LEU A 641 30.70 -19.55 15.09
N CYS A 642 29.89 -20.48 14.59
CA CYS A 642 28.86 -21.13 15.38
C CYS A 642 29.46 -22.03 16.48
N LEU A 643 30.56 -22.74 16.20
CA LEU A 643 31.30 -23.52 17.20
C LEU A 643 31.96 -22.61 18.25
N ALA A 644 32.65 -21.55 17.83
CA ALA A 644 33.29 -20.59 18.72
C ALA A 644 32.27 -19.80 19.54
N GLY A 645 31.14 -19.42 18.94
CA GLY A 645 30.01 -18.79 19.62
C GLY A 645 29.39 -19.73 20.65
N GLY A 646 29.12 -20.99 20.29
CA GLY A 646 28.62 -22.01 21.21
C GLY A 646 29.59 -22.29 22.36
N LEU A 647 30.89 -22.42 22.07
CA LEU A 647 31.95 -22.62 23.06
C LEU A 647 32.17 -21.39 23.95
N GLY A 648 32.09 -20.18 23.39
CA GLY A 648 32.18 -18.91 24.12
C GLY A 648 31.00 -18.72 25.05
N PHE A 649 29.78 -19.03 24.58
CA PHE A 649 28.58 -19.00 25.42
C PHE A 649 28.64 -20.06 26.53
N LEU A 650 29.16 -21.25 26.23
CA LEU A 650 29.45 -22.30 27.23
C LEU A 650 30.50 -21.83 28.26
N ALA A 651 31.56 -21.14 27.83
CA ALA A 651 32.60 -20.61 28.71
C ALA A 651 32.08 -19.50 29.64
N VAL A 652 31.24 -18.59 29.12
CA VAL A 652 30.58 -17.53 29.90
C VAL A 652 29.52 -18.11 30.86
N SER A 653 28.87 -19.21 30.49
CA SER A 653 27.88 -19.89 31.33
C SER A 653 28.46 -20.70 32.49
N LYS A 654 29.80 -20.86 32.60
CA LYS A 654 30.43 -21.53 33.74
C LYS A 654 30.45 -20.61 34.97
N PRO A 655 29.91 -21.04 36.12
CA PRO A 655 29.82 -20.21 37.32
C PRO A 655 31.19 -19.77 37.88
N ALA A 656 32.26 -20.52 37.60
CA ALA A 656 33.61 -20.19 38.06
C ALA A 656 34.24 -18.95 37.37
N LEU A 657 33.80 -18.57 36.17
CA LEU A 657 34.28 -17.36 35.47
C LEU A 657 33.53 -16.09 35.91
N LEU A 658 32.31 -16.25 36.42
CA LEU A 658 31.47 -15.18 36.96
C LEU A 658 31.81 -14.83 38.42
N ALA A 659 32.59 -15.68 39.10
CA ALA A 659 33.01 -15.46 40.49
C ALA A 659 33.97 -14.27 40.69
N GLY A 660 34.49 -13.68 39.60
CA GLY A 660 35.41 -12.54 39.64
C GLY A 660 34.78 -11.15 39.46
N TYR A 661 33.46 -11.05 39.22
CA TYR A 661 32.78 -9.76 39.01
C TYR A 661 31.97 -9.35 40.25
N PRO A 662 32.20 -8.14 40.83
CA PRO A 662 31.58 -7.77 42.09
C PRO A 662 30.10 -7.38 41.90
N ALA A 663 29.26 -7.98 42.76
CA ALA A 663 28.02 -7.48 43.39
C ALA A 663 26.91 -6.78 42.57
N ALA A 664 27.01 -6.58 41.26
CA ALA A 664 25.95 -5.91 40.48
C ALA A 664 24.82 -6.85 39.99
N LEU A 665 24.94 -8.16 40.22
CA LEU A 665 24.02 -9.17 39.68
C LEU A 665 23.00 -9.75 40.68
N GLU A 666 22.81 -9.13 41.86
CA GLU A 666 21.73 -9.57 42.78
C GLU A 666 20.31 -9.31 42.24
N SER A 667 20.14 -8.42 41.25
CA SER A 667 18.85 -8.17 40.59
C SER A 667 18.47 -9.21 39.52
N VAL A 668 19.40 -10.11 39.14
CA VAL A 668 19.17 -11.13 38.08
C VAL A 668 18.63 -12.45 38.65
N HIS A 669 18.76 -12.70 39.96
CA HIS A 669 18.21 -13.91 40.59
C HIS A 669 16.68 -14.02 40.52
N ALA A 670 15.95 -12.92 40.29
CA ALA A 670 14.50 -12.93 40.08
C ALA A 670 14.04 -13.49 38.71
N LEU A 671 14.96 -13.80 37.80
CA LEU A 671 14.72 -14.39 36.47
C LEU A 671 15.23 -15.85 36.34
N GLY A 672 15.50 -16.50 37.48
CA GLY A 672 16.38 -17.67 37.61
C GLY A 672 16.00 -18.99 36.89
N ALA A 673 14.86 -19.08 36.20
CA ALA A 673 14.46 -20.31 35.49
C ALA A 673 14.59 -20.23 33.96
N TRP A 674 14.46 -19.05 33.37
CA TRP A 674 14.35 -18.89 31.91
C TRP A 674 15.67 -18.55 31.24
N ILE A 675 16.58 -17.88 31.96
CA ILE A 675 17.90 -17.52 31.43
C ILE A 675 18.73 -18.78 31.10
N PRO A 676 18.84 -19.80 31.98
CA PRO A 676 19.57 -21.02 31.65
C PRO A 676 18.96 -21.78 30.47
N ALA A 677 17.63 -21.77 30.34
CA ALA A 677 16.90 -22.41 29.24
C ALA A 677 17.07 -21.66 27.90
N ALA A 678 17.02 -20.33 27.91
CA ALA A 678 17.29 -19.48 26.75
C ALA A 678 18.76 -19.58 26.30
N VAL A 679 19.68 -19.65 27.27
CA VAL A 679 21.11 -19.86 27.04
C VAL A 679 21.37 -21.24 26.44
N ALA A 680 20.74 -22.29 27.00
CA ALA A 680 20.86 -23.65 26.50
C ALA A 680 20.24 -23.83 25.11
N THR A 681 19.10 -23.18 24.83
CA THR A 681 18.47 -23.20 23.50
C THR A 681 19.30 -22.43 22.47
N GLY A 682 19.87 -21.27 22.84
CA GLY A 682 20.82 -20.53 21.99
C GLY A 682 22.09 -21.32 21.66
N ILE A 683 22.69 -21.97 22.66
CA ILE A 683 23.84 -22.86 22.48
C ILE A 683 23.47 -24.02 21.55
N SER A 684 22.34 -24.68 21.80
CA SER A 684 21.88 -25.82 21.00
C SER A 684 21.59 -25.42 19.55
N ALA A 685 21.00 -24.24 19.33
CA ALA A 685 20.78 -23.70 17.99
C ALA A 685 22.09 -23.43 17.24
N LEU A 686 23.10 -22.86 17.91
CA LEU A 686 24.42 -22.60 17.30
C LEU A 686 25.13 -23.90 16.90
N PHE A 687 25.16 -24.91 17.79
CA PHE A 687 25.75 -26.21 17.46
C PHE A 687 24.95 -26.96 16.38
N PHE A 688 23.61 -26.83 16.36
CA PHE A 688 22.77 -27.39 15.32
C PHE A 688 23.05 -26.77 13.94
N VAL A 689 23.15 -25.44 13.87
CA VAL A 689 23.53 -24.73 12.63
C VAL A 689 24.93 -25.13 12.16
N ALA A 690 25.89 -25.28 13.09
CA ALA A 690 27.23 -25.76 12.76
C ALA A 690 27.22 -27.19 12.19
N ALA A 691 26.45 -28.11 12.80
CA ALA A 691 26.33 -29.49 12.35
C ALA A 691 25.66 -29.58 10.96
N VAL A 692 24.56 -28.86 10.75
CA VAL A 692 23.86 -28.80 9.46
C VAL A 692 24.75 -28.21 8.36
N SER A 693 25.49 -27.14 8.67
CA SER A 693 26.44 -26.52 7.73
C SER A 693 27.62 -27.44 7.38
N LEU A 694 28.13 -28.20 8.36
CA LEU A 694 29.19 -29.19 8.14
C LEU A 694 28.70 -30.39 7.30
N ILE A 695 27.49 -30.89 7.55
CA ILE A 695 26.85 -31.92 6.72
C ILE A 695 26.64 -31.39 5.30
N GLY A 696 26.22 -30.14 5.14
CA GLY A 696 26.15 -29.45 3.85
C GLY A 696 27.48 -29.45 3.10
N CYS A 697 28.58 -29.09 3.78
CA CYS A 697 29.94 -29.11 3.21
C CYS A 697 30.37 -30.51 2.73
N LEU A 698 30.02 -31.56 3.47
CA LEU A 698 30.48 -32.92 3.20
C LEU A 698 29.60 -33.66 2.19
N CYS A 699 28.27 -33.48 2.27
CA CYS A 699 27.28 -34.26 1.53
C CYS A 699 26.68 -33.52 0.32
N ALA A 700 26.73 -32.18 0.27
CA ALA A 700 26.08 -31.38 -0.77
C ALA A 700 27.05 -30.83 -1.83
N ARG A 701 28.12 -31.57 -2.16
CA ARG A 701 29.16 -31.14 -3.12
C ARG A 701 28.58 -30.62 -4.44
N ARG A 702 27.64 -31.36 -5.06
CA ARG A 702 26.96 -30.95 -6.31
C ARG A 702 26.18 -29.63 -6.17
N ARG A 703 25.62 -29.33 -5.00
CA ARG A 703 24.86 -28.09 -4.75
C ARG A 703 25.78 -26.88 -4.52
N LEU A 704 26.95 -27.10 -3.92
CA LEU A 704 27.97 -26.08 -3.75
C LEU A 704 28.61 -25.68 -5.09
N ASP A 705 28.77 -26.63 -6.01
CA ASP A 705 29.21 -26.36 -7.38
C ASP A 705 28.20 -25.45 -8.11
N VAL A 706 26.90 -25.77 -8.05
CA VAL A 706 25.83 -24.94 -8.63
C VAL A 706 25.79 -23.54 -8.03
N ALA A 707 25.92 -23.41 -6.70
CA ALA A 707 25.96 -22.09 -6.05
C ALA A 707 27.19 -21.27 -6.45
N SER A 708 28.35 -21.92 -6.58
CA SER A 708 29.59 -21.31 -7.07
C SER A 708 29.46 -20.84 -8.53
N ASP A 709 28.81 -21.63 -9.38
CA ASP A 709 28.56 -21.27 -10.78
C ASP A 709 27.58 -20.09 -10.88
N CYS A 710 26.53 -20.04 -10.04
CA CYS A 710 25.63 -18.88 -9.96
C CYS A 710 26.40 -17.59 -9.62
N ILE A 711 27.30 -17.63 -8.64
CA ILE A 711 28.11 -16.46 -8.25
C ILE A 711 29.09 -16.07 -9.37
N ARG A 712 29.73 -17.05 -10.02
CA ARG A 712 30.65 -16.82 -11.13
C ARG A 712 29.95 -16.13 -12.30
N GLU A 713 28.77 -16.61 -12.66
CA GLU A 713 27.97 -16.06 -13.77
C GLU A 713 27.39 -14.69 -13.42
N SER A 714 26.96 -14.47 -12.18
CA SER A 714 26.54 -13.15 -11.67
C SER A 714 27.61 -12.09 -11.82
N CYS A 715 28.85 -12.43 -11.42
CA CYS A 715 29.99 -11.54 -11.62
C CYS A 715 30.27 -11.30 -13.12
N ALA A 716 30.03 -12.30 -13.99
CA ALA A 716 30.14 -12.13 -15.45
C ALA A 716 29.14 -11.11 -15.99
N VAL A 717 27.89 -11.23 -15.58
CA VAL A 717 26.78 -10.35 -15.96
C VAL A 717 27.10 -8.91 -15.57
N MET A 718 27.51 -8.68 -14.31
CA MET A 718 27.82 -7.35 -13.81
C MET A 718 29.06 -6.73 -14.49
N LEU A 719 30.08 -7.54 -14.79
CA LEU A 719 31.25 -7.06 -15.54
C LEU A 719 30.94 -6.81 -17.02
N ALA A 720 29.94 -7.50 -17.59
CA ALA A 720 29.48 -7.29 -18.96
C ALA A 720 28.50 -6.12 -19.10
N MET A 721 27.70 -5.83 -18.07
CA MET A 721 26.71 -4.75 -18.02
C MET A 721 26.89 -3.89 -16.74
N PRO A 722 27.90 -3.00 -16.70
CA PRO A 722 28.16 -2.16 -15.54
C PRO A 722 27.00 -1.22 -15.16
N SER A 723 26.09 -0.94 -16.09
CA SER A 723 24.89 -0.10 -15.86
C SER A 723 23.97 -0.65 -14.77
N LEU A 724 24.03 -1.95 -14.45
CA LEU A 724 23.26 -2.55 -13.35
C LEU A 724 23.63 -1.94 -11.99
N LEU A 725 24.86 -1.43 -11.84
CA LEU A 725 25.32 -0.76 -10.61
C LEU A 725 24.62 0.58 -10.33
N LEU A 726 23.90 1.14 -11.31
CA LEU A 726 23.16 2.40 -11.15
C LEU A 726 21.80 2.21 -10.46
N LEU A 727 21.19 1.02 -10.55
CA LEU A 727 19.89 0.72 -9.97
C LEU A 727 19.84 0.86 -8.43
N PRO A 728 20.78 0.30 -7.65
CA PRO A 728 20.80 0.50 -6.20
C PRO A 728 21.16 1.95 -5.79
N VAL A 729 21.89 2.69 -6.63
CA VAL A 729 22.13 4.12 -6.42
C VAL A 729 20.84 4.93 -6.59
N LEU A 730 20.05 4.60 -7.61
CA LEU A 730 18.73 5.20 -7.83
C LEU A 730 17.79 4.95 -6.64
N ASP A 731 17.71 3.71 -6.15
CA ASP A 731 16.90 3.35 -4.99
C ASP A 731 17.33 4.13 -3.74
N SER A 732 18.64 4.21 -3.48
CA SER A 732 19.20 4.96 -2.35
C SER A 732 18.97 6.48 -2.46
N LEU A 733 19.04 7.04 -3.66
CA LEU A 733 18.76 8.46 -3.90
C LEU A 733 17.28 8.78 -3.66
N CYS A 734 16.37 7.91 -4.12
CA CYS A 734 14.95 8.06 -3.89
C CYS A 734 14.61 7.97 -2.41
N TYR A 735 15.24 7.06 -1.67
CA TYR A 735 15.13 6.96 -0.22
C TYR A 735 15.51 8.27 0.47
N LEU A 736 16.66 8.85 0.09
CA LEU A 736 17.13 10.11 0.65
C LEU A 736 16.17 11.26 0.34
N LEU A 737 15.68 11.36 -0.89
CA LEU A 737 14.74 12.41 -1.32
C LEU A 737 13.38 12.29 -0.62
N LEU A 738 12.84 11.08 -0.48
CA LEU A 738 11.57 10.84 0.23
C LEU A 738 11.72 11.08 1.73
N SER A 739 12.86 10.69 2.31
CA SER A 739 13.17 10.97 3.71
C SER A 739 13.31 12.48 3.96
N ALA A 740 13.99 13.21 3.06
CA ALA A 740 14.07 14.66 3.12
C ALA A 740 12.68 15.31 2.94
N ALA A 741 11.87 14.83 2.01
CA ALA A 741 10.49 15.28 1.82
C ALA A 741 9.65 15.06 3.09
N LEU A 742 9.78 13.91 3.76
CA LEU A 742 9.12 13.64 5.03
C LEU A 742 9.61 14.57 6.15
N LEU A 743 10.93 14.77 6.26
CA LEU A 743 11.56 15.67 7.23
C LEU A 743 11.12 17.13 7.06
N VAL A 744 10.84 17.57 5.82
CA VAL A 744 10.32 18.91 5.53
C VAL A 744 8.80 18.98 5.72
N SER A 745 8.06 17.95 5.29
CA SER A 745 6.59 17.95 5.31
C SER A 745 6.02 17.79 6.71
N LEU A 746 6.70 17.06 7.60
CA LEU A 746 6.24 16.85 8.98
C LEU A 746 6.15 18.17 9.79
N PRO A 747 7.21 19.02 9.85
CA PRO A 747 7.11 20.35 10.44
C PRO A 747 6.03 21.22 9.79
N LEU A 748 5.92 21.22 8.46
CA LEU A 748 4.89 22.01 7.77
C LEU A 748 3.49 21.59 8.20
N MET A 749 3.23 20.30 8.31
CA MET A 749 1.95 19.79 8.78
C MET A 749 1.70 20.12 10.26
N LEU A 750 2.70 19.93 11.13
CA LEU A 750 2.62 20.30 12.55
C LEU A 750 2.43 21.81 12.77
N SER A 751 2.85 22.67 11.84
CA SER A 751 2.61 24.11 11.94
C SER A 751 1.13 24.49 11.83
N THR A 752 0.30 23.62 11.24
CA THR A 752 -1.13 23.89 11.08
C THR A 752 -1.96 23.51 12.30
N THR A 753 -1.41 22.74 13.25
CA THR A 753 -2.14 22.21 14.40
C THR A 753 -2.17 23.18 15.58
N GLU A 754 -3.11 23.01 16.51
CA GLU A 754 -3.18 23.82 17.73
C GLU A 754 -2.06 23.46 18.71
N VAL A 755 -1.52 24.47 19.38
CA VAL A 755 -0.32 24.35 20.21
C VAL A 755 -0.53 24.99 21.57
N SER A 756 -0.10 24.32 22.62
CA SER A 756 -0.08 24.80 24.00
C SER A 756 1.34 24.77 24.58
N SER A 757 1.63 25.62 25.57
CA SER A 757 2.94 25.61 26.24
C SER A 757 3.03 24.51 27.30
N VAL A 758 4.15 23.80 27.37
CA VAL A 758 4.43 22.82 28.44
C VAL A 758 5.60 23.29 29.28
N THR A 759 5.51 23.03 30.59
CA THR A 759 6.62 23.21 31.52
C THR A 759 7.53 21.99 31.48
N VAL A 760 8.77 22.14 31.03
CA VAL A 760 9.78 21.08 31.14
C VAL A 760 10.93 21.63 31.96
N LEU A 761 11.33 20.88 33.01
CA LEU A 761 12.42 21.25 33.92
C LEU A 761 12.24 22.66 34.55
N GLY A 762 10.99 23.03 34.82
CA GLY A 762 10.62 24.31 35.44
C GLY A 762 10.53 25.51 34.50
N ILE A 763 10.73 25.33 33.19
CA ILE A 763 10.67 26.40 32.18
C ILE A 763 9.39 26.25 31.35
N THR A 764 8.54 27.28 31.37
CA THR A 764 7.36 27.43 30.50
C THR A 764 7.63 28.34 29.32
N GLY A 765 6.86 28.17 28.25
CA GLY A 765 6.86 29.05 27.08
C GLY A 765 7.90 28.72 26.00
N VAL A 766 8.78 27.74 26.25
CA VAL A 766 9.76 27.23 25.26
C VAL A 766 9.32 25.90 24.67
N PHE A 767 8.80 25.00 25.49
CA PHE A 767 8.34 23.68 25.07
C PHE A 767 6.85 23.70 24.72
N ARG A 768 6.47 22.82 23.80
CA ARG A 768 5.16 22.85 23.14
C ARG A 768 4.52 21.47 23.18
N GLN A 769 3.20 21.44 23.33
CA GLN A 769 2.37 20.26 23.12
C GLN A 769 1.43 20.52 21.96
N PHE A 770 1.35 19.55 21.05
CA PHE A 770 0.49 19.61 19.87
C PHE A 770 -0.82 18.90 20.16
N HIS A 771 -1.94 19.55 19.86
CA HIS A 771 -3.27 18.95 19.93
C HIS A 771 -3.67 18.47 18.53
N LEU A 772 -3.37 17.20 18.25
CA LEU A 772 -3.66 16.56 16.97
C LEU A 772 -5.12 16.08 16.92
N SER A 773 -5.88 16.51 15.90
CA SER A 773 -7.21 15.97 15.65
C SER A 773 -7.13 14.58 14.99
N VAL A 774 -8.25 13.83 14.97
CA VAL A 774 -8.32 12.54 14.28
C VAL A 774 -7.98 12.67 12.78
N ALA A 775 -8.36 13.79 12.16
CA ALA A 775 -8.03 14.08 10.78
C ALA A 775 -6.52 14.33 10.59
N ASP A 776 -5.84 14.97 11.54
CA ASP A 776 -4.39 15.16 11.52
C ASP A 776 -3.63 13.84 11.63
N TYR A 777 -4.09 12.93 12.50
CA TYR A 777 -3.54 11.58 12.58
C TYR A 777 -3.72 10.83 11.25
N GLY A 778 -4.90 10.91 10.64
CA GLY A 778 -5.15 10.32 9.32
C GLY A 778 -4.21 10.85 8.23
N ARG A 779 -3.99 12.17 8.19
CA ARG A 779 -3.04 12.81 7.27
C ARG A 779 -1.60 12.39 7.52
N LEU A 780 -1.16 12.34 8.78
CA LEU A 780 0.18 11.91 9.17
C LEU A 780 0.44 10.46 8.76
N THR A 781 -0.49 9.56 9.09
CA THR A 781 -0.38 8.15 8.75
C THR A 781 -0.38 7.96 7.24
N ALA A 782 -1.21 8.69 6.49
CA ALA A 782 -1.23 8.63 5.03
C ALA A 782 0.08 9.13 4.40
N LEU A 783 0.67 10.21 4.91
CA LEU A 783 1.95 10.74 4.44
C LEU A 783 3.08 9.73 4.68
N VAL A 784 3.21 9.21 5.90
CA VAL A 784 4.24 8.23 6.27
C VAL A 784 4.09 6.94 5.46
N PHE A 785 2.85 6.44 5.31
CA PHE A 785 2.56 5.28 4.46
C PHE A 785 2.96 5.54 3.01
N SER A 786 2.63 6.71 2.46
CA SER A 786 2.95 7.07 1.07
C SER A 786 4.47 7.10 0.84
N CYS A 787 5.25 7.61 1.80
CA CYS A 787 6.71 7.57 1.70
C CYS A 787 7.25 6.14 1.68
N PHE A 788 6.79 5.27 2.59
CA PHE A 788 7.18 3.86 2.58
C PHE A 788 6.75 3.17 1.28
N TRP A 789 5.54 3.43 0.80
CA TRP A 789 5.00 2.77 -0.38
C TRP A 789 5.74 3.17 -1.66
N VAL A 790 6.00 4.47 -1.87
CA VAL A 790 6.79 4.92 -3.03
C VAL A 790 8.21 4.34 -2.97
N GLN A 791 8.82 4.28 -1.79
CA GLN A 791 10.11 3.64 -1.60
C GLN A 791 10.09 2.17 -2.01
N GLU A 792 9.12 1.40 -1.53
CA GLU A 792 9.00 -0.02 -1.88
C GLU A 792 8.73 -0.23 -3.38
N VAL A 793 7.95 0.64 -4.02
CA VAL A 793 7.69 0.58 -5.47
C VAL A 793 8.98 0.77 -6.27
N ILE A 794 9.82 1.73 -5.88
CA ILE A 794 11.10 1.99 -6.55
C ILE A 794 12.07 0.83 -6.33
N GLY A 795 12.19 0.30 -5.11
CA GLY A 795 13.00 -0.88 -4.82
C GLY A 795 12.54 -2.12 -5.59
N ALA A 796 11.22 -2.34 -5.70
CA ALA A 796 10.64 -3.40 -6.51
C ALA A 796 10.96 -3.23 -8.00
N ALA A 797 10.85 -2.00 -8.53
CA ALA A 797 11.20 -1.69 -9.92
C ALA A 797 12.68 -1.94 -10.22
N CYS A 798 13.59 -1.56 -9.32
CA CYS A 798 15.03 -1.84 -9.44
C CYS A 798 15.32 -3.35 -9.41
N THR A 799 14.61 -4.11 -8.58
CA THR A 799 14.75 -5.58 -8.50
C THR A 799 14.29 -6.24 -9.79
N LEU A 800 13.11 -5.86 -10.31
CA LEU A 800 12.59 -6.36 -11.59
C LEU A 800 13.51 -5.99 -12.75
N ALA A 801 14.00 -4.74 -12.79
CA ALA A 801 14.92 -4.28 -13.84
C ALA A 801 16.24 -5.06 -13.85
N THR A 802 16.74 -5.41 -12.67
CA THR A 802 17.91 -6.28 -12.51
C THR A 802 17.62 -7.67 -13.06
N ALA A 803 16.49 -8.27 -12.66
CA ALA A 803 16.11 -9.61 -13.10
C ALA A 803 15.91 -9.68 -14.63
N TYR A 804 15.21 -8.70 -15.20
CA TYR A 804 15.02 -8.54 -16.64
C TYR A 804 16.35 -8.48 -17.41
N SER A 805 17.29 -7.65 -16.92
CA SER A 805 18.60 -7.49 -17.55
C SER A 805 19.41 -8.79 -17.51
N VAL A 806 19.38 -9.51 -16.38
CA VAL A 806 20.07 -10.79 -16.21
C VAL A 806 19.48 -11.84 -17.13
N ALA A 807 18.15 -11.94 -17.23
CA ALA A 807 17.46 -12.88 -18.11
C ALA A 807 17.86 -12.68 -19.57
N LEU A 808 17.85 -11.42 -20.05
CA LEU A 808 18.29 -11.08 -21.40
C LEU A 808 19.75 -11.52 -21.66
N TRP A 809 20.65 -11.28 -20.70
CA TRP A 809 22.05 -11.69 -20.84
C TRP A 809 22.22 -13.21 -20.79
N TYR A 810 21.49 -13.89 -19.91
CA TYR A 810 21.58 -15.34 -19.73
C TYR A 810 21.24 -16.06 -21.03
N PHE A 811 20.12 -15.68 -21.65
CA PHE A 811 19.61 -16.28 -22.89
C PHE A 811 20.21 -15.69 -24.19
N ALA A 812 21.08 -14.67 -24.09
CA ALA A 812 21.74 -14.10 -25.27
C ALA A 812 22.68 -15.11 -25.96
N PRO A 813 22.74 -15.11 -27.30
CA PRO A 813 23.61 -16.01 -28.05
C PRO A 813 25.10 -15.69 -27.81
N GLY A 814 25.91 -16.74 -27.62
CA GLY A 814 27.37 -16.65 -27.44
C GLY A 814 27.88 -17.40 -26.20
N THR A 815 29.14 -17.84 -26.24
CA THR A 815 29.76 -18.64 -25.15
C THR A 815 30.63 -17.82 -24.20
N CYS A 816 30.93 -16.56 -24.52
CA CYS A 816 31.72 -15.67 -23.66
C CYS A 816 31.01 -14.33 -23.44
N GLY A 817 31.24 -13.70 -22.28
CA GLY A 817 30.47 -12.52 -21.85
C GLY A 817 30.51 -11.33 -22.81
N ARG A 818 31.63 -11.09 -23.52
CA ARG A 818 31.72 -10.04 -24.55
C ARG A 818 30.95 -10.38 -25.82
N ALA A 819 30.83 -11.66 -26.18
CA ALA A 819 30.04 -12.08 -27.34
C ALA A 819 28.55 -11.92 -27.03
N LYS A 820 28.11 -12.39 -25.85
CA LYS A 820 26.73 -12.21 -25.37
C LYS A 820 26.33 -10.72 -25.31
N ALA A 821 27.21 -9.86 -24.79
CA ALA A 821 26.93 -8.43 -24.64
C ALA A 821 26.67 -7.69 -25.97
N LYS A 822 27.20 -8.18 -27.11
CA LYS A 822 26.96 -7.56 -28.43
C LYS A 822 25.53 -7.74 -28.93
N HIS A 823 24.82 -8.73 -28.42
CA HIS A 823 23.44 -9.05 -28.82
C HIS A 823 22.39 -8.41 -27.90
N LEU A 824 22.82 -7.66 -26.88
CA LEU A 824 21.92 -7.02 -25.95
C LEU A 824 21.43 -5.67 -26.47
N PRO A 825 20.19 -5.27 -26.09
CA PRO A 825 19.67 -3.95 -26.41
C PRO A 825 20.47 -2.85 -25.70
N TRP A 826 20.30 -1.61 -26.17
CA TRP A 826 20.95 -0.46 -25.56
C TRP A 826 20.44 -0.25 -24.13
N ALA A 827 21.37 -0.15 -23.16
CA ALA A 827 21.09 0.07 -21.73
C ALA A 827 19.99 -0.85 -21.13
N PRO A 828 20.23 -2.17 -20.99
CA PRO A 828 19.23 -3.14 -20.51
C PRO A 828 18.61 -2.80 -19.14
N ALA A 829 19.39 -2.19 -18.23
CA ALA A 829 18.91 -1.76 -16.92
C ALA A 829 17.86 -0.64 -17.01
N LEU A 830 18.05 0.32 -17.92
CA LEU A 830 17.09 1.40 -18.14
C LEU A 830 15.83 0.87 -18.82
N GLN A 831 16.00 -0.03 -19.80
CA GLN A 831 14.88 -0.71 -20.42
C GLN A 831 14.09 -1.53 -19.39
N GLY A 832 14.76 -2.23 -18.49
CA GLY A 832 14.13 -2.96 -17.38
C GLY A 832 13.34 -2.05 -16.44
N LEU A 833 13.81 -0.83 -16.17
CA LEU A 833 13.05 0.16 -15.39
C LEU A 833 11.83 0.68 -16.16
N VAL A 834 11.98 0.94 -17.46
CA VAL A 834 10.85 1.28 -18.33
C VAL A 834 9.84 0.14 -18.33
N VAL A 835 10.30 -1.11 -18.36
CA VAL A 835 9.45 -2.30 -18.27
C VAL A 835 8.71 -2.37 -16.94
N ALA A 836 9.42 -2.16 -15.85
CA ALA A 836 8.86 -2.10 -14.51
C ALA A 836 7.72 -1.07 -14.40
N PHE A 837 7.94 0.18 -14.86
CA PHE A 837 6.99 1.27 -14.68
C PHE A 837 5.88 1.34 -15.74
N LEU A 838 6.10 0.83 -16.96
CA LEU A 838 5.08 0.87 -18.01
C LEU A 838 4.19 -0.38 -18.03
N TRP A 839 4.75 -1.56 -17.75
CA TRP A 839 4.03 -2.83 -17.93
C TRP A 839 3.75 -3.57 -16.60
N HIS A 840 4.57 -3.39 -15.56
CA HIS A 840 4.43 -4.14 -14.30
C HIS A 840 4.09 -3.29 -13.07
N LEU A 841 3.78 -2.00 -13.22
CA LEU A 841 3.59 -1.09 -12.09
C LEU A 841 2.52 -1.57 -11.09
N GLY A 842 1.42 -2.16 -11.56
CA GLY A 842 0.39 -2.73 -10.67
C GLY A 842 0.90 -3.89 -9.81
N SER A 843 1.67 -4.82 -10.39
CA SER A 843 2.31 -5.92 -9.65
C SER A 843 3.34 -5.42 -8.64
N LEU A 844 4.14 -4.41 -9.02
CA LEU A 844 5.12 -3.77 -8.13
C LEU A 844 4.42 -3.04 -6.99
N ALA A 845 3.38 -2.27 -7.29
CA ALA A 845 2.56 -1.54 -6.32
C ALA A 845 1.89 -2.47 -5.30
N LYS A 846 1.40 -3.64 -5.75
CA LYS A 846 0.79 -4.64 -4.88
C LYS A 846 1.79 -5.23 -3.88
N GLY A 847 2.94 -5.72 -4.36
CA GLY A 847 3.99 -6.25 -3.48
C GLY A 847 4.56 -5.18 -2.54
N ALA A 848 4.79 -3.98 -3.08
CA ALA A 848 5.24 -2.82 -2.32
C ALA A 848 4.26 -2.41 -1.21
N SER A 849 2.95 -2.48 -1.44
CA SER A 849 1.93 -2.09 -0.46
C SER A 849 1.94 -2.99 0.78
N ALA A 850 2.15 -4.31 0.61
CA ALA A 850 2.22 -5.26 1.71
C ALA A 850 3.43 -4.95 2.61
N LEU A 851 4.58 -4.67 1.98
CA LEU A 851 5.80 -4.36 2.70
C LEU A 851 5.76 -2.98 3.37
N ALA A 852 5.20 -1.97 2.69
CA ALA A 852 4.99 -0.63 3.25
C ALA A 852 4.07 -0.65 4.48
N LEU A 853 3.02 -1.47 4.46
CA LEU A 853 2.12 -1.64 5.61
C LEU A 853 2.86 -2.26 6.81
N LEU A 854 3.66 -3.30 6.59
CA LEU A 854 4.44 -3.94 7.66
C LEU A 854 5.46 -2.96 8.27
N ARG A 855 6.14 -2.16 7.44
CA ARG A 855 7.07 -1.11 7.89
C ARG A 855 6.35 -0.02 8.69
N LEU A 856 5.17 0.42 8.24
CA LEU A 856 4.33 1.37 8.97
C LEU A 856 3.90 0.83 10.35
N LEU A 857 3.42 -0.42 10.42
CA LEU A 857 2.99 -1.04 11.67
C LEU A 857 4.12 -1.15 12.69
N ARG A 858 5.33 -1.53 12.24
CA ARG A 858 6.52 -1.57 13.11
C ARG A 858 6.95 -0.18 13.59
N TRP A 859 6.88 0.81 12.71
CA TRP A 859 7.16 2.20 13.09
C TRP A 859 6.17 2.72 14.15
N LEU A 860 4.89 2.42 14.00
CA LEU A 860 3.86 2.76 15.00
C LEU A 860 4.10 2.05 16.34
N LEU A 861 4.52 0.77 16.32
CA LEU A 861 4.88 0.04 17.55
C LEU A 861 6.12 0.64 18.24
N TYR A 862 7.12 1.04 17.47
CA TYR A 862 8.30 1.73 17.99
C TYR A 862 7.90 3.04 18.69
N LEU A 863 7.03 3.84 18.07
CA LEU A 863 6.51 5.08 18.67
C LEU A 863 5.69 4.81 19.93
N ALA A 864 4.83 3.80 19.92
CA ALA A 864 4.05 3.41 21.10
C ALA A 864 4.96 2.97 22.25
N HIS A 865 6.06 2.27 21.94
CA HIS A 865 7.05 1.88 22.92
C HIS A 865 7.83 3.08 23.48
N ALA A 866 8.28 4.00 22.61
CA ALA A 866 8.98 5.20 23.00
C ALA A 866 8.12 6.12 23.88
N ALA A 867 6.85 6.33 23.51
CA ALA A 867 5.89 7.09 24.32
C ALA A 867 5.61 6.42 25.68
N ALA A 868 5.56 5.08 25.71
CA ALA A 868 5.42 4.30 26.93
C ALA A 868 6.71 4.21 27.77
N ALA A 869 7.80 4.91 27.42
CA ALA A 869 8.98 5.04 28.25
C ALA A 869 8.95 6.31 29.13
N GLU A 870 8.28 7.40 28.70
CA GLU A 870 8.43 8.74 29.32
C GLU A 870 7.59 9.00 30.59
N ASP A 871 6.39 8.41 30.78
CA ASP A 871 5.63 8.61 32.05
C ASP A 871 6.23 7.86 33.27
N ASP A 872 7.05 8.54 34.06
CA ASP A 872 7.46 8.13 35.41
C ASP A 872 6.53 8.72 36.48
N ALA A 873 5.36 8.11 36.68
CA ALA A 873 4.57 8.32 37.90
C ALA A 873 3.65 7.12 38.20
N GLN A 874 3.91 6.47 39.36
CA GLN A 874 3.12 5.45 40.07
C GLN A 874 3.44 3.95 39.79
N ASP A 875 3.80 3.24 40.87
CA ASP A 875 4.24 1.83 40.88
C ASP A 875 3.20 0.81 40.40
N ALA A 876 1.89 1.09 40.49
CA ALA A 876 0.85 0.19 39.97
C ALA A 876 0.80 0.16 38.43
N LYS A 877 1.18 1.26 37.76
CA LYS A 877 1.34 1.32 36.29
C LYS A 877 2.60 0.60 35.82
N ARG A 878 3.60 0.41 36.69
CA ARG A 878 4.90 -0.22 36.37
C ARG A 878 4.77 -1.70 35.97
N LYS A 879 3.89 -2.46 36.63
CA LYS A 879 3.67 -3.90 36.34
C LYS A 879 2.88 -4.10 35.04
N ARG A 880 1.86 -3.25 34.79
CA ARG A 880 1.11 -3.23 33.52
C ARG A 880 1.99 -2.76 32.34
N ARG A 881 2.86 -1.75 32.54
CA ARG A 881 3.87 -1.30 31.55
C ARG A 881 4.82 -2.42 31.14
N ARG A 882 5.35 -3.21 32.09
CA ARG A 882 6.23 -4.34 31.75
C ARG A 882 5.52 -5.40 30.89
N CYS A 883 4.28 -5.75 31.19
CA CYS A 883 3.52 -6.68 30.33
C CYS A 883 3.26 -6.11 28.93
N CYS A 884 2.90 -4.82 28.82
CA CYS A 884 2.72 -4.15 27.53
C CYS A 884 4.05 -4.03 26.74
N GLN A 885 5.17 -3.80 27.41
CA GLN A 885 6.50 -3.77 26.79
C GLN A 885 6.91 -5.15 26.29
N CYS A 886 6.71 -6.21 27.07
CA CYS A 886 6.97 -7.58 26.61
C CYS A 886 6.08 -7.97 25.42
N PHE A 887 4.81 -7.58 25.43
CA PHE A 887 3.89 -7.82 24.33
C PHE A 887 4.30 -7.04 23.07
N ALA A 888 4.71 -5.78 23.20
CA ALA A 888 5.19 -4.97 22.08
C ALA A 888 6.47 -5.54 21.46
N VAL A 889 7.43 -6.00 22.27
CA VAL A 889 8.66 -6.67 21.78
C VAL A 889 8.31 -7.97 21.04
N PHE A 890 7.35 -8.75 21.55
CA PHE A 890 6.86 -9.94 20.86
C PHE A 890 6.18 -9.60 19.52
N CYS A 891 5.32 -8.59 19.49
CA CYS A 891 4.67 -8.13 18.27
C CYS A 891 5.67 -7.58 17.24
N ASP A 892 6.68 -6.82 17.67
CA ASP A 892 7.75 -6.36 16.77
C ASP A 892 8.55 -7.55 16.22
N ALA A 893 8.88 -8.55 17.03
CA ALA A 893 9.56 -9.76 16.56
C ALA A 893 8.73 -10.54 15.53
N LEU A 894 7.40 -10.68 15.75
CA LEU A 894 6.48 -11.32 14.80
C LEU A 894 6.40 -10.53 13.49
N LEU A 895 6.22 -9.21 13.56
CA LEU A 895 6.16 -8.35 12.38
C LEU A 895 7.50 -8.29 11.65
N ALA A 896 8.63 -8.32 12.36
CA ALA A 896 9.96 -8.39 11.76
C ALA A 896 10.13 -9.70 10.99
N THR A 897 9.64 -10.82 11.54
CA THR A 897 9.65 -12.11 10.86
C THR A 897 8.78 -12.09 9.60
N LEU A 898 7.56 -11.56 9.70
CA LEU A 898 6.63 -11.44 8.58
C LEU A 898 7.17 -10.49 7.51
N GLN A 899 7.79 -9.37 7.90
CA GLN A 899 8.44 -8.42 7.01
C GLN A 899 9.58 -9.09 6.26
N THR A 900 10.50 -9.76 6.97
CA THR A 900 11.66 -10.43 6.35
C THR A 900 11.22 -11.50 5.36
N TRP A 901 10.19 -12.27 5.70
CA TRP A 901 9.63 -13.27 4.79
C TRP A 901 8.95 -12.63 3.58
N THR A 902 8.20 -11.54 3.77
CA THR A 902 7.54 -10.81 2.69
C THR A 902 8.56 -10.15 1.76
N GLU A 903 9.65 -9.59 2.28
CA GLU A 903 10.77 -9.05 1.50
C GLU A 903 11.42 -10.13 0.65
N PHE A 904 11.75 -11.27 1.27
CA PHE A 904 12.34 -12.42 0.60
C PHE A 904 11.43 -12.95 -0.51
N LEU A 905 10.14 -13.18 -0.20
CA LEU A 905 9.18 -13.69 -1.17
C LEU A 905 8.96 -12.71 -2.32
N SER A 906 8.85 -11.41 -2.01
CA SER A 906 8.63 -10.37 -3.03
C SER A 906 9.81 -10.26 -3.98
N ALA A 907 11.05 -10.33 -3.47
CA ALA A 907 12.26 -10.30 -4.30
C ALA A 907 12.27 -11.44 -5.32
N HIS A 908 11.90 -12.66 -4.91
CA HIS A 908 11.80 -13.81 -5.80
C HIS A 908 10.57 -13.74 -6.73
N ALA A 909 9.44 -13.20 -6.25
CA ALA A 909 8.28 -12.94 -7.09
C ALA A 909 8.59 -11.95 -8.21
N TYR A 910 9.38 -10.90 -7.97
CA TYR A 910 9.77 -9.94 -9.01
C TYR A 910 10.72 -10.55 -10.04
N VAL A 911 11.58 -11.48 -9.62
CA VAL A 911 12.41 -12.28 -10.53
C VAL A 911 11.53 -13.15 -11.42
N ASP A 912 10.54 -13.84 -10.83
CA ASP A 912 9.58 -14.63 -11.60
C ASP A 912 8.75 -13.76 -12.55
N ILE A 913 8.23 -12.60 -12.11
CA ILE A 913 7.52 -11.65 -12.99
C ILE A 913 8.39 -11.24 -14.19
N ALA A 914 9.69 -11.01 -13.99
CA ALA A 914 10.58 -10.65 -15.10
C ALA A 914 10.76 -11.77 -16.14
N LEU A 915 10.56 -13.03 -15.75
CA LEU A 915 10.71 -14.22 -16.60
C LEU A 915 9.36 -14.72 -17.17
N SER A 916 8.30 -14.66 -16.38
CA SER A 916 6.99 -15.26 -16.64
C SER A 916 5.92 -14.23 -17.01
N SER A 917 6.16 -12.94 -16.74
CA SER A 917 5.21 -11.82 -16.92
C SER A 917 3.87 -12.01 -16.18
N GLN A 918 3.84 -12.84 -15.13
CA GLN A 918 2.64 -13.09 -14.33
C GLN A 918 2.31 -11.93 -13.37
N SER A 919 1.10 -11.96 -12.79
CA SER A 919 0.74 -11.04 -11.70
C SER A 919 1.52 -11.35 -10.42
N PHE A 920 1.76 -10.35 -9.56
CA PHE A 920 2.49 -10.53 -8.29
C PHE A 920 1.98 -11.70 -7.43
N SER A 921 0.66 -11.92 -7.36
CA SER A 921 0.10 -13.01 -6.54
C SER A 921 0.35 -14.39 -7.12
N ALA A 922 0.36 -14.53 -8.45
CA ALA A 922 0.66 -15.79 -9.10
C ALA A 922 2.17 -16.08 -9.01
N ALA A 923 3.01 -15.08 -9.33
CA ALA A 923 4.46 -15.16 -9.21
C ALA A 923 4.95 -15.43 -7.79
N ALA A 924 4.33 -14.82 -6.76
CA ALA A 924 4.66 -15.08 -5.37
C ALA A 924 4.29 -16.51 -4.94
N ARG A 925 3.17 -17.05 -5.44
CA ARG A 925 2.80 -18.44 -5.17
C ARG A 925 3.80 -19.40 -5.81
N GLU A 926 4.11 -19.20 -7.08
CA GLU A 926 5.04 -20.05 -7.81
C GLU A 926 6.47 -19.97 -7.24
N ALA A 927 6.94 -18.76 -6.94
CA ALA A 927 8.19 -18.55 -6.22
C ALA A 927 8.19 -19.30 -4.87
N SER A 928 7.10 -19.27 -4.10
CA SER A 928 7.03 -19.99 -2.82
C SER A 928 7.13 -21.52 -2.98
N GLU A 929 6.54 -22.08 -4.04
CA GLU A 929 6.57 -23.51 -4.35
C GLU A 929 8.00 -23.94 -4.79
N ILE A 930 8.64 -23.16 -5.66
CA ILE A 930 10.03 -23.39 -6.14
C ILE A 930 11.05 -23.23 -5.02
N LEU A 931 10.91 -22.21 -4.18
CA LEU A 931 11.78 -22.00 -3.02
C LEU A 931 11.64 -23.15 -2.01
N GLY A 932 10.43 -23.69 -1.84
CA GLY A 932 10.15 -24.84 -0.99
C GLY A 932 10.84 -26.12 -1.48
N SER A 933 10.81 -26.40 -2.78
CA SER A 933 11.40 -27.62 -3.37
C SER A 933 12.94 -27.59 -3.39
N HIS A 934 13.55 -26.41 -3.43
CA HIS A 934 15.01 -26.23 -3.50
C HIS A 934 15.61 -25.47 -2.30
N MET A 935 14.93 -25.52 -1.14
CA MET A 935 15.27 -24.75 0.07
C MET A 935 16.74 -24.84 0.49
N ALA A 936 17.38 -26.01 0.36
CA ALA A 936 18.79 -26.20 0.72
C ALA A 936 19.76 -25.42 -0.19
N LEU A 937 19.49 -25.33 -1.50
CA LEU A 937 20.34 -24.60 -2.44
C LEU A 937 20.18 -23.09 -2.28
N VAL A 938 18.94 -22.63 -2.15
CA VAL A 938 18.63 -21.22 -1.89
C VAL A 938 19.24 -20.77 -0.57
N SER A 939 19.14 -21.58 0.49
CA SER A 939 19.76 -21.27 1.78
C SER A 939 21.28 -21.15 1.69
N ILE A 940 21.95 -22.00 0.91
CA ILE A 940 23.39 -21.89 0.65
C ILE A 940 23.69 -20.57 -0.06
N LEU A 941 22.92 -20.23 -1.10
CA LEU A 941 23.13 -19.00 -1.86
C LEU A 941 22.94 -17.74 -1.00
N SER A 942 21.89 -17.70 -0.18
CA SER A 942 21.64 -16.61 0.76
C SER A 942 22.73 -16.51 1.84
N LEU A 943 23.18 -17.64 2.41
CA LEU A 943 24.25 -17.67 3.41
C LEU A 943 25.58 -17.19 2.83
N VAL A 944 25.96 -17.66 1.63
CA VAL A 944 27.17 -17.22 0.95
C VAL A 944 27.07 -15.75 0.59
N SER A 945 25.92 -15.28 0.09
CA SER A 945 25.73 -13.87 -0.25
C SER A 945 25.84 -12.96 0.98
N TRP A 946 25.28 -13.36 2.12
CA TRP A 946 25.45 -12.66 3.39
C TRP A 946 26.92 -12.60 3.83
N PHE A 947 27.65 -13.73 3.74
CA PHE A 947 29.07 -13.77 4.09
C PHE A 947 29.92 -12.88 3.16
N LEU A 948 29.68 -12.94 1.86
CA LEU A 948 30.35 -12.11 0.87
C LEU A 948 30.06 -10.63 1.09
N ARG A 949 28.82 -10.28 1.48
CA ARG A 949 28.46 -8.92 1.88
C ARG A 949 29.26 -8.45 3.09
N LEU A 950 29.33 -9.27 4.15
CA LEU A 950 30.04 -8.94 5.38
C LEU A 950 31.54 -8.76 5.14
N VAL A 951 32.19 -9.76 4.55
CA VAL A 951 33.64 -9.76 4.31
C VAL A 951 34.03 -8.73 3.27
N GLY A 952 33.30 -8.66 2.16
CA GLY A 952 33.53 -7.69 1.09
C GLY A 952 33.40 -6.25 1.59
N SER A 953 32.33 -5.94 2.33
CA SER A 953 32.13 -4.60 2.90
C SER A 953 33.23 -4.24 3.91
N SER A 954 33.64 -5.20 4.76
CA SER A 954 34.66 -4.97 5.78
C SER A 954 36.04 -4.71 5.17
N ILE A 955 36.48 -5.56 4.22
CA ILE A 955 37.78 -5.42 3.54
C ILE A 955 37.83 -4.11 2.75
N LEU A 956 36.78 -3.79 2.00
CA LEU A 956 36.75 -2.59 1.18
C LEU A 956 36.65 -1.32 2.02
N ALA A 957 35.91 -1.33 3.13
CA ALA A 957 35.86 -0.21 4.07
C ALA A 957 37.23 0.06 4.72
N VAL A 958 37.95 -0.99 5.12
CA VAL A 958 39.30 -0.85 5.70
C VAL A 958 40.30 -0.30 4.68
N ILE A 959 40.39 -0.91 3.49
CA ILE A 959 41.33 -0.45 2.45
C ILE A 959 41.04 1.00 2.06
N ALA A 960 39.76 1.32 1.82
CA ALA A 960 39.38 2.64 1.35
C ALA A 960 39.53 3.71 2.45
N GLY A 961 39.14 3.40 3.69
CA GLY A 961 39.35 4.26 4.86
C GLY A 961 40.84 4.55 5.11
N SER A 962 41.70 3.54 5.02
CA SER A 962 43.16 3.73 5.14
C SER A 962 43.73 4.60 4.02
N THR A 963 43.26 4.44 2.77
CA THR A 963 43.72 5.28 1.64
C THR A 963 43.23 6.73 1.75
N ALA A 964 41.99 6.95 2.17
CA ALA A 964 41.43 8.29 2.36
C ALA A 964 42.17 9.04 3.48
N TRP A 965 42.41 8.36 4.60
CA TRP A 965 43.22 8.89 5.70
C TRP A 965 44.63 9.28 5.25
N PHE A 966 45.32 8.41 4.51
CA PHE A 966 46.67 8.68 4.02
C PHE A 966 46.73 9.86 3.03
N VAL A 967 45.76 9.97 2.12
CA VAL A 967 45.67 11.09 1.15
C VAL A 967 45.36 12.41 1.86
N ALA A 968 44.43 12.40 2.81
CA ALA A 968 44.11 13.57 3.62
C ALA A 968 45.31 14.01 4.48
N ALA A 969 46.01 13.06 5.12
CA ALA A 969 47.25 13.32 5.85
C ALA A 969 48.35 13.93 4.95
N ARG A 970 48.51 13.45 3.71
CA ARG A 970 49.47 14.02 2.75
C ARG A 970 49.08 15.39 2.20
N MET A 971 47.79 15.70 2.00
CA MET A 971 47.37 17.04 1.58
C MET A 971 47.63 18.07 2.68
N VAL A 972 47.39 17.71 3.94
CA VAL A 972 47.73 18.52 5.10
C VAL A 972 49.25 18.75 5.20
N LEU A 973 50.06 17.72 4.91
CA LEU A 973 51.53 17.82 4.95
C LEU A 973 52.15 18.53 3.72
N SER A 974 51.51 18.50 2.55
CA SER A 974 52.02 19.09 1.29
C SER A 974 51.61 20.55 1.05
N GLY A 975 50.63 21.07 1.81
CA GLY A 975 50.27 22.49 1.84
C GLY A 975 51.33 23.42 2.46
N GLY A 976 52.52 22.89 2.80
CA GLY A 976 53.57 23.56 3.54
C GLY A 976 54.52 24.49 2.78
N ASN A 977 54.25 24.91 1.53
CA ASN A 977 55.19 25.81 0.82
C ASN A 977 54.56 26.95 -0.01
N GLY A 978 53.34 27.37 0.31
CA GLY A 978 52.73 28.53 -0.33
C GLY A 978 51.43 28.95 0.35
N GLY A 979 51.52 29.36 1.61
CA GLY A 979 50.34 29.73 2.41
C GLY A 979 49.75 31.09 2.00
N PRO A 980 48.41 31.25 1.94
CA PRO A 980 47.78 32.54 2.17
C PRO A 980 47.98 32.93 3.63
N ARG A 981 48.18 34.22 3.87
CA ARG A 981 48.50 34.84 5.17
C ARG A 981 47.64 34.31 6.31
N SER A 982 48.30 33.75 7.30
CA SER A 982 47.78 33.45 8.64
C SER A 982 47.49 34.76 9.39
N SER A 983 46.31 35.32 9.21
CA SER A 983 45.77 36.36 10.07
C SER A 983 44.26 36.36 9.95
N GLU A 984 43.58 35.43 10.63
CA GLU A 984 42.18 35.52 11.10
C GLU A 984 41.68 34.18 11.66
N PHE A 985 42.35 33.67 12.70
CA PHE A 985 41.69 32.78 13.65
C PHE A 985 42.17 33.18 15.05
N PRO A 986 41.31 33.66 15.97
CA PRO A 986 41.78 34.28 17.19
C PRO A 986 42.40 33.25 18.15
N ASN A 987 43.70 33.40 18.40
CA ASN A 987 44.50 32.65 19.37
C ASN A 987 44.09 32.86 20.85
N HIS A 988 43.00 33.59 21.13
CA HIS A 988 42.55 33.89 22.49
C HIS A 988 41.86 32.70 23.18
N MET A 989 41.38 31.71 22.41
CA MET A 989 40.68 30.54 22.95
C MET A 989 41.62 29.43 23.47
N ARG A 990 42.92 29.49 23.14
CA ARG A 990 43.87 28.38 23.38
C ARG A 990 44.62 28.46 24.72
N ARG A 991 44.70 29.64 25.36
CA ARG A 991 45.57 29.83 26.56
C ARG A 991 44.86 30.10 27.89
N GLU A 992 43.64 30.60 27.91
CA GLU A 992 43.00 30.99 29.19
C GLU A 992 41.93 30.02 29.72
N TRP A 993 41.46 29.06 28.91
CA TRP A 993 40.31 28.21 29.29
C TRP A 993 40.64 26.72 29.48
N LEU A 994 41.57 26.17 28.69
CA LEU A 994 41.84 24.73 28.69
C LEU A 994 42.71 24.24 29.85
N MET A 995 43.62 25.08 30.37
CA MET A 995 44.55 24.67 31.43
C MET A 995 43.92 24.62 32.85
N PRO A 996 43.07 25.57 33.28
CA PRO A 996 42.45 25.52 34.61
C PRO A 996 41.43 24.38 34.76
N ALA A 997 40.67 24.08 33.69
CA ALA A 997 39.70 22.99 33.67
C ALA A 997 40.38 21.61 33.69
N ALA A 998 41.50 21.47 32.98
CA ALA A 998 42.30 20.25 33.03
C ALA A 998 42.94 20.02 34.42
N MET A 999 43.33 21.08 35.14
CA MET A 999 43.87 20.98 36.50
C MET A 999 42.81 20.63 37.56
N GLU A 1000 41.58 21.13 37.46
CA GLU A 1000 40.52 20.74 38.39
C GLU A 1000 40.02 19.30 38.15
N ILE A 1001 40.01 18.85 36.88
CA ILE A 1001 39.73 17.45 36.52
C ILE A 1001 40.86 16.52 37.02
N HIS A 1002 42.12 16.96 36.95
CA HIS A 1002 43.27 16.27 37.52
C HIS A 1002 43.14 16.08 39.04
N ARG A 1003 42.71 17.13 39.76
CA ARG A 1003 42.51 17.11 41.22
C ARG A 1003 41.34 16.23 41.67
N GLN A 1004 40.30 16.12 40.85
CA GLN A 1004 39.12 15.27 41.11
C GLN A 1004 39.39 13.79 40.84
N LEU A 1005 40.30 13.47 39.90
CA LEU A 1005 40.62 12.09 39.53
C LEU A 1005 41.64 11.42 40.48
N GLU A 1006 42.53 12.17 41.13
CA GLU A 1006 43.42 11.67 42.21
C GLU A 1006 42.63 11.09 43.40
N VAL A 1007 41.40 11.58 43.63
CA VAL A 1007 40.55 11.15 44.75
C VAL A 1007 39.85 9.80 44.50
N SER A 1008 39.81 9.33 43.24
CA SER A 1008 38.95 8.21 42.83
C SER A 1008 39.66 6.89 42.50
N GLY A 1009 41.01 6.83 42.48
CA GLY A 1009 41.75 5.57 42.57
C GLY A 1009 41.63 4.58 41.39
N PHE A 1010 41.34 5.02 40.15
CA PHE A 1010 41.29 4.14 38.96
C PHE A 1010 42.30 4.57 37.87
N PRO A 1011 43.46 3.88 37.73
CA PRO A 1011 44.53 4.29 36.80
C PRO A 1011 44.29 3.97 35.32
N THR A 1012 43.32 3.11 34.97
CA THR A 1012 43.09 2.67 33.58
C THR A 1012 42.23 3.62 32.74
N LEU A 1013 41.46 4.52 33.36
CA LEU A 1013 40.65 5.52 32.65
C LEU A 1013 41.49 6.70 32.12
N GLN A 1014 42.68 6.92 32.68
CA GLN A 1014 43.53 8.07 32.38
C GLN A 1014 44.20 7.98 31.00
N GLU A 1015 44.61 6.79 30.56
CA GLU A 1015 45.15 6.59 29.20
C GLU A 1015 44.05 6.63 28.13
N GLN A 1016 42.88 6.06 28.42
CA GLN A 1016 41.76 6.03 27.46
C GLN A 1016 41.16 7.42 27.23
N LEU A 1017 41.10 8.26 28.25
CA LEU A 1017 40.52 9.60 28.14
C LEU A 1017 41.47 10.62 27.49
N MET A 1018 42.79 10.49 27.68
CA MET A 1018 43.78 11.33 26.97
C MET A 1018 43.88 10.98 25.48
N LEU A 1019 43.68 9.72 25.10
CA LEU A 1019 43.52 9.30 23.70
C LEU A 1019 42.22 9.85 23.08
N LEU A 1020 41.11 9.85 23.84
CA LEU A 1020 39.84 10.41 23.37
C LEU A 1020 39.89 11.95 23.21
N LEU A 1021 40.58 12.64 24.12
CA LEU A 1021 40.71 14.09 24.11
C LEU A 1021 41.69 14.60 23.04
N THR A 1022 42.64 13.78 22.59
CA THR A 1022 43.50 14.11 21.44
C THR A 1022 42.80 13.87 20.10
N GLU A 1023 41.88 12.91 20.00
CA GLU A 1023 41.03 12.68 18.81
C GLU A 1023 39.92 13.75 18.64
N LEU A 1024 39.45 14.36 19.72
CA LEU A 1024 38.29 15.29 19.68
C LEU A 1024 38.62 16.76 19.32
N GLN A 1025 39.88 17.14 19.13
CA GLN A 1025 40.28 18.54 18.87
C GLN A 1025 40.91 18.81 17.49
N ALA A 1026 40.74 17.91 16.53
CA ALA A 1026 40.94 18.25 15.13
C ALA A 1026 39.61 18.03 14.39
N VAL A 1027 39.07 19.06 13.73
CA VAL A 1027 38.21 18.81 12.55
C VAL A 1027 39.18 18.26 11.50
N SER A 1028 39.37 16.97 11.61
CA SER A 1028 40.54 16.24 11.17
C SER A 1028 40.25 15.56 9.84
N PRO A 1029 41.31 15.14 9.13
CA PRO A 1029 41.27 14.04 8.17
C PRO A 1029 40.34 12.86 8.54
N GLU A 1030 39.99 12.64 9.82
CA GLU A 1030 39.15 11.54 10.28
C GLU A 1030 37.66 11.73 9.97
N VAL A 1031 37.07 12.93 10.07
CA VAL A 1031 35.63 13.14 9.74
C VAL A 1031 35.40 12.97 8.24
N LEU A 1032 36.31 13.53 7.44
CA LEU A 1032 36.33 13.33 5.99
C LEU A 1032 36.61 11.86 5.64
N GLY A 1033 37.47 11.19 6.41
CA GLY A 1033 37.73 9.75 6.32
C GLY A 1033 36.49 8.90 6.64
N LEU A 1034 35.71 9.27 7.66
CA LEU A 1034 34.50 8.57 8.08
C LEU A 1034 33.36 8.76 7.08
N LEU A 1035 33.17 9.97 6.55
CA LEU A 1035 32.14 10.25 5.55
C LEU A 1035 32.48 9.65 4.18
N THR A 1036 33.75 9.69 3.78
CA THR A 1036 34.20 8.95 2.60
C THR A 1036 34.04 7.45 2.82
N ALA A 1037 34.44 6.90 3.96
CA ALA A 1037 34.20 5.49 4.29
C ALA A 1037 32.69 5.13 4.28
N GLY A 1038 31.81 6.02 4.75
CA GLY A 1038 30.35 5.83 4.71
C GLY A 1038 29.78 5.81 3.30
N LEU A 1039 30.16 6.78 2.44
CA LEU A 1039 29.75 6.81 1.03
C LEU A 1039 30.27 5.57 0.28
N MET A 1040 31.49 5.15 0.60
CA MET A 1040 32.11 3.97 0.01
C MET A 1040 31.45 2.67 0.48
N LEU A 1041 31.05 2.59 1.74
CA LEU A 1041 30.27 1.48 2.28
C LEU A 1041 28.93 1.35 1.55
N LEU A 1042 28.26 2.47 1.26
CA LEU A 1042 27.02 2.48 0.48
C LEU A 1042 27.23 1.96 -0.96
N VAL A 1043 28.27 2.44 -1.66
CA VAL A 1043 28.61 1.96 -3.01
C VAL A 1043 28.94 0.45 -2.99
N ASN A 1044 29.65 -0.02 -1.97
CA ASN A 1044 29.98 -1.44 -1.85
C ASN A 1044 28.77 -2.30 -1.51
N GLN A 1045 27.91 -1.85 -0.59
CA GLN A 1045 26.65 -2.51 -0.28
C GLN A 1045 25.76 -2.61 -1.53
N ALA A 1046 25.67 -1.54 -2.31
CA ALA A 1046 24.96 -1.52 -3.58
C ALA A 1046 25.50 -2.56 -4.58
N VAL A 1047 26.83 -2.67 -4.73
CA VAL A 1047 27.48 -3.68 -5.58
C VAL A 1047 27.15 -5.09 -5.09
N LEU A 1048 27.29 -5.35 -3.79
CA LEU A 1048 27.08 -6.68 -3.19
C LEU A 1048 25.61 -7.12 -3.21
N VAL A 1049 24.67 -6.18 -3.00
CA VAL A 1049 23.22 -6.40 -3.15
C VAL A 1049 22.90 -6.81 -4.58
N THR A 1050 23.50 -6.11 -5.56
CA THR A 1050 23.31 -6.44 -6.98
C THR A 1050 23.87 -7.82 -7.31
N VAL A 1051 25.03 -8.21 -6.75
CA VAL A 1051 25.57 -9.57 -6.91
C VAL A 1051 24.57 -10.62 -6.41
N GLU A 1052 23.94 -10.40 -5.27
CA GLU A 1052 22.95 -11.36 -4.74
C GLU A 1052 21.70 -11.43 -5.61
N CYS A 1053 21.11 -10.28 -5.98
CA CYS A 1053 19.92 -10.26 -6.85
C CYS A 1053 20.20 -10.93 -8.20
N THR A 1054 21.38 -10.67 -8.79
CA THR A 1054 21.80 -11.33 -10.03
C THR A 1054 22.03 -12.83 -9.83
N ALA A 1055 22.60 -13.26 -8.70
CA ALA A 1055 22.80 -14.68 -8.40
C ALA A 1055 21.50 -15.45 -8.19
N CYS A 1056 20.54 -14.86 -7.49
CA CYS A 1056 19.20 -15.41 -7.37
C CYS A 1056 18.50 -15.49 -8.73
N THR A 1057 18.65 -14.47 -9.57
CA THR A 1057 18.08 -14.49 -10.93
C THR A 1057 18.73 -15.55 -11.82
N VAL A 1058 20.05 -15.69 -11.77
CA VAL A 1058 20.78 -16.74 -12.51
C VAL A 1058 20.33 -18.12 -12.04
N LEU A 1059 20.17 -18.33 -10.73
CA LEU A 1059 19.62 -19.57 -10.20
C LEU A 1059 18.21 -19.85 -10.73
N TYR A 1060 17.35 -18.83 -10.77
CA TYR A 1060 16.02 -18.94 -11.37
C TYR A 1060 16.10 -19.28 -12.87
N CYS A 1061 16.99 -18.63 -13.63
CA CYS A 1061 17.21 -18.94 -15.04
C CYS A 1061 17.71 -20.38 -15.25
N LEU A 1062 18.57 -20.91 -14.37
CA LEU A 1062 19.06 -22.29 -14.41
C LEU A 1062 17.97 -23.31 -14.09
N LEU A 1063 17.12 -23.02 -13.10
CA LEU A 1063 15.91 -23.81 -12.81
C LEU A 1063 15.00 -23.87 -14.04
N TRP A 1064 14.94 -22.77 -14.77
CA TRP A 1064 14.10 -22.61 -15.95
C TRP A 1064 14.69 -23.19 -17.24
N ASP A 1065 16.02 -23.21 -17.40
CA ASP A 1065 16.72 -23.82 -18.54
C ASP A 1065 16.79 -25.35 -18.42
N GLY A 1066 16.66 -25.91 -17.21
CA GLY A 1066 16.59 -27.35 -16.96
C GLY A 1066 17.81 -28.15 -17.47
N SER A 1067 18.88 -27.46 -17.85
CA SER A 1067 20.01 -27.98 -18.62
C SER A 1067 21.00 -28.81 -17.81
N ASP A 1068 21.00 -28.63 -16.49
CA ASP A 1068 22.10 -29.06 -15.63
C ASP A 1068 21.88 -30.48 -15.07
N GLY A 1069 20.66 -31.04 -15.20
CA GLY A 1069 20.31 -32.38 -14.73
C GLY A 1069 20.38 -32.59 -13.21
N VAL A 1070 20.70 -31.55 -12.43
CA VAL A 1070 20.77 -31.53 -10.97
C VAL A 1070 19.53 -30.87 -10.35
N LEU A 1071 18.87 -29.99 -11.10
CA LEU A 1071 17.69 -29.24 -10.69
C LEU A 1071 16.44 -29.83 -11.33
N ASP A 1072 15.35 -29.89 -10.58
CA ASP A 1072 14.09 -30.48 -11.05
C ASP A 1072 13.26 -29.44 -11.80
N ALA A 1073 13.21 -29.56 -13.13
CA ALA A 1073 12.47 -28.65 -14.00
C ALA A 1073 10.96 -29.00 -14.13
N SER A 1074 10.47 -30.01 -13.38
CA SER A 1074 9.07 -30.45 -13.49
C SER A 1074 8.03 -29.41 -13.07
N HIS A 1075 8.46 -28.40 -12.30
CA HIS A 1075 7.63 -27.29 -11.83
C HIS A 1075 7.62 -26.08 -12.77
N VAL A 1076 8.35 -26.12 -13.89
CA VAL A 1076 8.41 -25.02 -14.86
C VAL A 1076 7.14 -25.03 -15.75
N PRO A 1077 6.39 -23.91 -15.86
CA PRO A 1077 5.20 -23.80 -16.69
C PRO A 1077 5.46 -24.16 -18.16
N GLU A 1078 4.58 -24.99 -18.73
CA GLU A 1078 4.69 -25.43 -20.13
C GLU A 1078 4.66 -24.25 -21.14
N SER A 1079 4.00 -23.15 -20.75
CA SER A 1079 3.93 -21.90 -21.51
C SER A 1079 5.31 -21.27 -21.74
N PHE A 1080 6.24 -21.38 -20.77
CA PHE A 1080 7.58 -20.88 -20.95
C PHE A 1080 8.35 -21.70 -21.98
N TRP A 1081 8.26 -23.03 -21.93
CA TRP A 1081 8.99 -23.88 -22.89
C TRP A 1081 8.56 -23.61 -24.33
N ARG A 1082 7.28 -23.24 -24.53
CA ARG A 1082 6.77 -22.74 -25.81
C ARG A 1082 7.37 -21.36 -26.15
N PHE A 1083 7.30 -20.40 -25.23
CA PHE A 1083 7.91 -19.06 -25.42
C PHE A 1083 9.41 -19.11 -25.75
N ALA A 1084 10.19 -19.89 -24.99
CA ALA A 1084 11.62 -20.07 -25.20
C ALA A 1084 11.92 -20.72 -26.55
N LYS A 1085 11.08 -21.67 -26.99
CA LYS A 1085 11.21 -22.30 -28.30
C LYS A 1085 10.89 -21.32 -29.44
N ASP A 1086 9.84 -20.51 -29.27
CA ASP A 1086 9.40 -19.52 -30.26
C ASP A 1086 10.38 -18.35 -30.41
N GLN A 1087 11.05 -17.97 -29.32
CA GLN A 1087 12.10 -16.95 -29.31
C GLN A 1087 13.49 -17.48 -29.70
N GLY A 1088 13.61 -18.78 -30.04
CA GLY A 1088 14.88 -19.40 -30.40
C GLY A 1088 15.90 -19.48 -29.25
N ILE A 1089 15.42 -19.37 -28.00
CA ILE A 1089 16.20 -19.34 -26.77
C ILE A 1089 16.71 -20.75 -26.38
N VAL A 1090 16.04 -21.81 -26.84
CA VAL A 1090 16.36 -23.19 -26.47
C VAL A 1090 17.61 -23.70 -27.21
N GLY A 1091 18.70 -23.93 -26.47
CA GLY A 1091 19.90 -24.59 -27.00
C GLY A 1091 19.70 -26.08 -27.30
N ARG A 1092 20.49 -26.63 -28.25
CA ARG A 1092 20.40 -28.03 -28.75
C ARG A 1092 20.44 -29.16 -27.70
N ARG A 1093 20.71 -28.88 -26.41
CA ARG A 1093 20.73 -29.87 -25.33
C ARG A 1093 19.36 -30.10 -24.65
N ALA A 1094 18.48 -29.09 -24.58
CA ALA A 1094 17.16 -29.23 -23.94
C ALA A 1094 16.20 -30.15 -24.73
N GLY A 1095 16.41 -30.28 -26.05
CA GLY A 1095 15.64 -31.21 -26.90
C GLY A 1095 15.79 -32.69 -26.55
N LYS A 1096 16.80 -33.09 -25.74
CA LYS A 1096 16.94 -34.47 -25.25
C LYS A 1096 16.15 -34.76 -23.99
N ALA A 1097 15.92 -33.78 -23.11
CA ALA A 1097 15.13 -33.96 -21.89
C ALA A 1097 13.63 -34.10 -22.20
N LEU A 1098 13.14 -33.42 -23.25
CA LEU A 1098 11.75 -33.51 -23.73
C LEU A 1098 11.38 -34.87 -24.34
N GLN A 1099 12.35 -35.73 -24.66
CA GLN A 1099 12.08 -37.08 -25.19
C GLN A 1099 11.90 -38.16 -24.09
N GLN A 1100 12.08 -37.81 -22.80
CA GLN A 1100 12.06 -38.78 -21.70
C GLN A 1100 10.91 -38.60 -20.70
N LYS A 1101 9.72 -38.18 -21.15
CA LYS A 1101 8.48 -38.44 -20.41
C LYS A 1101 7.77 -39.65 -21.04
N PRO A 1102 7.87 -40.86 -20.46
CA PRO A 1102 6.98 -41.95 -20.85
C PRO A 1102 5.55 -41.55 -20.46
N SER A 1103 4.64 -41.65 -21.41
CA SER A 1103 3.20 -41.41 -21.25
C SER A 1103 2.61 -42.32 -20.17
N PRO A 1104 1.74 -41.83 -19.26
CA PRO A 1104 0.79 -42.70 -18.57
C PRO A 1104 -0.27 -43.23 -19.54
#